data_AF-R6YLF4-F1
#
_entry.id   AF-R6YLF4-F1
#
_cell.length_a   1.000
_cell.length_b   1.000
_cell.length_c   1.000
_cell.angle_alpha   90.00
_cell.angle_beta   90.00
_cell.angle_gamma   90.00
#
_symmetry.space_group_name_H-M   'P 1'
#
loop_
_entity.id
_entity.type
_entity.pdbx_description
1 polymer ?
#
loop_
_entity_poly.entity_id
_entity_poly.type
_entity_poly.pdbx_seq_one_letter_code
_entity_poly.pdbx_strand_id
1 'polypeptide(L)'
;MKALRIIVYMVCLLFPLSCGEKESPDGPEVPPLVPEGEYVPVGKPDIKDDIRVKVLSGTASSWQQGENIEKSFDGSYETLYHSSWDNSAGGYFPVTLTYSFSKGTDIDYLVYHPRKSGSNGNFRETEIHYKIRGKEWSAAGKYDFKGSGHPSKVDFRTTLKDVESIRFTVWSGAGDGQGFASCSEMEFYKVNPDKFDPLSLFTDRACSALRPGVTDEDIRSCGSEFFRNMAAYMKAGRYPTEFRVQEYSAYPYPEVVARDLKISPYSFMDGATGIFSPGGEDMVVLVDGLGNRQASVYVQNLDRPGGDGFHGRSFPLSDGVNQFKSMDKGLLYVVFQSDDYLTADPVKVHFAGGRVNGLFDLRRHKDTDWQRLLGAAEYSFFDVVGEYSHLTFPTSRFRAHTTDGAALVRVFDSFVRAEQELMGLYRYGRTFPNRMRFIVIYTSYMYATSYYTAYNDSTLPQLCDVLSLTTGSCWGPAHEVGHCNQTRPGLKWLGTTEVTNNIMSEYVQTTILRQPSRLQTEDMGEGLPNRYAKAWRDILAAGAPHSTEGDVFCKLVPFWQLQLYFGEVLGQTPELREDKGGFYPDVFEYVRTSPDLGTAGEQQTEFVLTCSKASGHNLLDFFTKWGFLTPVDASIDDYGSGRMTVTESRIEEIRQRVEALGLPKPDSPIEYITDNNKGLFKTRPEVIPGSVSVSSSGTVTLTDWKNVVVFEVRDADGGLVFASEGKLAPSSKAVFSVPGGWNPSYRLMAVSATGKRTDVTP
;
A
#
# COMPACT_ATOMS: atom_id res chain seq x y z
N MET A 1 73.66 61.23 13.66
CA MET A 1 72.64 62.21 13.22
C MET A 1 71.28 61.77 13.77
N LYS A 2 70.70 62.62 14.64
CA LYS A 2 69.29 62.80 15.06
C LYS A 2 68.40 61.53 15.21
N ALA A 3 68.10 61.10 16.45
CA ALA A 3 66.94 61.51 17.31
C ALA A 3 65.71 60.59 17.04
N LEU A 4 64.92 60.03 17.97
CA LEU A 4 64.43 60.45 19.30
C LEU A 4 63.79 59.19 19.97
N ARG A 5 64.28 58.65 21.11
CA ARG A 5 63.71 58.59 22.50
C ARG A 5 62.17 58.40 22.60
N ILE A 6 61.59 57.54 23.45
CA ILE A 6 61.54 57.53 24.95
C ILE A 6 61.05 56.11 25.38
N ILE A 7 61.78 55.27 26.14
CA ILE A 7 62.19 55.26 27.57
C ILE A 7 61.13 54.72 28.56
N VAL A 8 61.51 53.55 29.10
CA VAL A 8 61.07 52.83 30.31
C VAL A 8 61.07 53.72 31.56
N TYR A 9 60.07 53.59 32.41
CA TYR A 9 60.14 54.04 33.81
C TYR A 9 59.86 52.89 34.77
N MET A 10 60.76 52.76 35.74
CA MET A 10 60.71 51.85 36.87
C MET A 10 60.84 52.71 38.15
N VAL A 11 60.27 52.19 39.25
CA VAL A 11 60.50 52.50 40.69
C VAL A 11 59.61 53.58 41.36
N CYS A 12 58.83 53.12 42.37
CA CYS A 12 58.79 53.57 43.79
C CYS A 12 57.40 53.23 44.41
N LEU A 13 57.30 52.22 45.29
CA LEU A 13 57.40 52.27 46.77
C LEU A 13 56.10 52.66 47.50
N LEU A 14 55.44 51.70 48.18
CA LEU A 14 55.11 51.67 49.63
C LEU A 14 53.91 50.74 49.98
N PHE A 15 54.12 49.90 50.99
CA PHE A 15 53.21 48.99 51.73
C PHE A 15 52.07 49.75 52.46
N PRO A 16 50.92 49.13 52.86
CA PRO A 16 50.90 48.15 53.96
C PRO A 16 49.88 46.99 53.86
N LEU A 17 50.08 46.03 54.79
CA LEU A 17 49.19 44.92 55.12
C LEU A 17 47.73 45.36 55.39
N SER A 18 46.77 44.56 54.94
CA SER A 18 45.53 44.31 55.66
C SER A 18 44.86 43.02 55.16
N CYS A 19 44.52 42.13 56.09
CA CYS A 19 43.65 40.97 55.89
C CYS A 19 42.31 41.37 55.24
N GLY A 20 41.76 40.43 54.46
CA GLY A 20 40.38 40.45 54.00
C GLY A 20 40.18 39.62 52.74
N GLU A 21 40.07 38.30 52.88
CA GLU A 21 39.35 37.48 51.89
C GLU A 21 37.93 38.04 51.81
N LYS A 22 37.59 38.66 50.67
CA LYS A 22 36.19 38.87 50.28
C LYS A 22 35.81 37.65 49.45
N GLU A 23 35.02 36.77 50.05
CA GLU A 23 34.19 35.82 49.32
C GLU A 23 33.38 36.58 48.25
N SER A 24 33.42 36.09 47.02
CA SER A 24 32.49 36.52 45.97
C SER A 24 31.06 36.13 46.37
N PRO A 25 30.05 36.97 46.10
CA PRO A 25 28.66 36.66 46.43
C PRO A 25 28.01 35.67 45.44
N ASP A 26 28.72 35.26 44.39
CA ASP A 26 28.21 34.29 43.43
C ASP A 26 28.53 32.88 43.94
N GLY A 27 27.48 32.20 44.44
CA GLY A 27 27.52 30.77 44.71
C GLY A 27 27.88 29.96 43.45
N PRO A 28 28.15 28.66 43.58
CA PRO A 28 28.55 27.83 42.45
C PRO A 28 27.56 27.96 41.29
N GLU A 29 28.07 28.38 40.13
CA GLU A 29 27.30 28.59 38.92
C GLU A 29 26.61 27.26 38.53
N VAL A 30 25.27 27.24 38.59
CA VAL A 30 24.49 26.05 38.29
C VAL A 30 24.65 25.73 36.80
N PRO A 31 25.15 24.55 36.41
CA PRO A 31 25.34 24.21 35.00
C PRO A 31 24.04 24.39 34.20
N PRO A 32 24.12 24.82 32.93
CA PRO A 32 22.95 24.94 32.08
C PRO A 32 22.22 23.59 32.00
N LEU A 33 20.90 23.63 32.17
CA LEU A 33 20.05 22.42 32.24
C LEU A 33 20.14 21.58 30.96
N VAL A 34 20.36 22.23 29.81
CA VAL A 34 20.38 21.60 28.50
C VAL A 34 21.75 21.80 27.85
N PRO A 35 22.42 20.74 27.36
CA PRO A 35 23.68 20.84 26.64
C PRO A 35 23.59 21.72 25.38
N GLU A 36 24.72 22.23 24.88
CA GLU A 36 24.77 22.84 23.55
C GLU A 36 24.59 21.78 22.45
N GLY A 37 23.97 22.17 21.33
CA GLY A 37 23.73 21.30 20.17
C GLY A 37 22.31 20.72 20.08
N GLU A 38 22.17 19.70 19.23
CA GLU A 38 20.91 18.99 18.97
C GLU A 38 20.65 17.88 19.99
N TYR A 39 19.38 17.50 20.13
CA TYR A 39 19.02 16.39 21.01
C TYR A 39 19.65 15.07 20.55
N VAL A 40 20.50 14.52 21.41
CA VAL A 40 21.01 13.15 21.34
C VAL A 40 20.54 12.43 22.60
N PRO A 41 19.98 11.21 22.50
CA PRO A 41 19.64 10.41 23.67
C PRO A 41 20.90 10.09 24.48
N VAL A 42 20.84 10.28 25.80
CA VAL A 42 21.91 9.92 26.73
C VAL A 42 21.37 9.00 27.83
N GLY A 43 22.26 8.20 28.42
CA GLY A 43 21.88 7.16 29.37
C GLY A 43 21.03 6.06 28.73
N LYS A 44 20.49 5.18 29.59
CA LYS A 44 19.49 4.19 29.19
C LYS A 44 18.20 4.46 29.95
N PRO A 45 17.02 4.21 29.35
CA PRO A 45 15.81 4.13 30.15
C PRO A 45 15.98 3.03 31.21
N ASP A 46 15.56 3.31 32.45
CA ASP A 46 15.69 2.37 33.56
C ASP A 46 14.69 1.21 33.40
N ILE A 47 15.09 0.20 32.62
CA ILE A 47 14.28 -1.00 32.37
C ILE A 47 14.69 -2.06 33.39
N LYS A 48 14.14 -1.96 34.60
CA LYS A 48 14.18 -3.05 35.59
C LYS A 48 13.12 -4.09 35.26
N ASP A 49 13.27 -5.31 35.76
CA ASP A 49 12.20 -6.29 35.66
C ASP A 49 11.06 -5.91 36.60
N ASP A 50 9.82 -6.10 36.14
CA ASP A 50 8.64 -5.94 36.96
C ASP A 50 8.50 -7.10 37.94
N ILE A 51 7.90 -6.81 39.08
CA ILE A 51 7.82 -7.74 40.20
C ILE A 51 6.67 -8.70 39.93
N ARG A 52 7.00 -9.96 39.62
CA ARG A 52 5.98 -11.02 39.52
C ARG A 52 5.29 -11.19 40.86
N VAL A 53 3.97 -11.08 40.84
CA VAL A 53 3.09 -11.21 41.99
C VAL A 53 2.74 -12.68 42.20
N LYS A 54 2.90 -13.15 43.44
CA LYS A 54 2.55 -14.51 43.82
C LYS A 54 1.02 -14.64 43.94
N VAL A 55 0.44 -15.56 43.17
CA VAL A 55 -0.95 -16.01 43.37
C VAL A 55 -1.01 -16.83 44.66
N LEU A 56 -1.95 -16.51 45.55
CA LEU A 56 -2.14 -17.23 46.82
C LEU A 56 -2.96 -18.50 46.63
N SER A 57 -4.04 -18.41 45.86
CA SER A 57 -4.94 -19.53 45.52
C SER A 57 -5.79 -19.20 44.29
N GLY A 58 -6.45 -20.20 43.72
CA GLY A 58 -7.39 -20.02 42.62
C GLY A 58 -8.61 -20.92 42.72
N THR A 59 -9.70 -20.55 42.04
CA THR A 59 -10.88 -21.39 41.81
C THR A 59 -11.34 -21.31 40.36
N ALA A 60 -11.79 -22.44 39.80
CA ALA A 60 -12.40 -22.50 38.46
C ALA A 60 -13.83 -23.04 38.54
N SER A 61 -14.74 -22.54 37.68
CA SER A 61 -16.12 -23.07 37.61
C SER A 61 -16.23 -24.40 36.85
N SER A 62 -15.22 -24.76 36.07
CA SER A 62 -15.10 -26.02 35.34
C SER A 62 -13.64 -26.44 35.33
N TRP A 63 -13.36 -27.73 35.43
CA TRP A 63 -12.00 -28.26 35.33
C TRP A 63 -12.03 -29.71 34.85
N GLN A 64 -10.94 -30.11 34.20
CA GLN A 64 -10.65 -31.50 33.92
C GLN A 64 -9.84 -32.10 35.07
N GLN A 65 -10.18 -33.33 35.49
CA GLN A 65 -9.45 -34.01 36.56
C GLN A 65 -7.97 -34.17 36.18
N GLY A 66 -7.09 -33.61 37.01
CA GLY A 66 -5.63 -33.61 36.79
C GLY A 66 -5.08 -32.31 36.17
N GLU A 67 -5.95 -31.48 35.60
CA GLU A 67 -5.66 -30.19 34.96
C GLU A 67 -6.43 -29.07 35.69
N ASN A 68 -6.37 -29.10 37.04
CA ASN A 68 -7.04 -28.14 37.92
C ASN A 68 -6.41 -26.75 37.84
N ILE A 69 -7.07 -25.74 38.42
CA ILE A 69 -6.65 -24.33 38.28
C ILE A 69 -5.24 -24.05 38.83
N GLU A 70 -4.77 -24.81 39.82
CA GLU A 70 -3.42 -24.67 40.38
C GLU A 70 -2.32 -24.84 39.32
N LYS A 71 -2.60 -25.59 38.26
CA LYS A 71 -1.70 -25.76 37.12
C LYS A 71 -1.49 -24.50 36.29
N SER A 72 -2.35 -23.49 36.44
CA SER A 72 -2.23 -22.20 35.76
C SER A 72 -1.44 -21.16 36.55
N PHE A 73 -0.86 -21.50 37.70
CA PHE A 73 -0.01 -20.60 38.47
C PHE A 73 1.04 -21.33 39.28
N ASP A 74 1.51 -22.48 38.77
CA ASP A 74 2.52 -23.32 39.43
C ASP A 74 3.96 -22.99 39.01
N GLY A 75 4.15 -21.98 38.14
CA GLY A 75 5.46 -21.56 37.66
C GLY A 75 5.95 -22.35 36.45
N SER A 76 5.13 -23.22 35.88
CA SER A 76 5.52 -24.11 34.77
C SER A 76 4.60 -23.93 33.56
N TYR A 77 5.18 -23.55 32.42
CA TYR A 77 4.47 -23.47 31.15
C TYR A 77 4.21 -24.84 30.49
N GLU A 78 4.69 -25.92 31.10
CA GLU A 78 4.50 -27.30 30.63
C GLU A 78 3.25 -27.95 31.23
N THR A 79 2.74 -27.37 32.33
CA THR A 79 1.52 -27.78 33.01
C THR A 79 0.33 -26.97 32.47
N LEU A 80 -0.88 -27.50 32.65
CA LEU A 80 -2.06 -26.94 32.01
C LEU A 80 -3.26 -27.01 32.95
N TYR A 81 -3.90 -25.86 33.18
CA TYR A 81 -5.32 -25.84 33.54
C TYR A 81 -6.14 -26.12 32.29
N HIS A 82 -7.17 -26.94 32.41
CA HIS A 82 -8.15 -27.20 31.36
C HIS A 82 -9.54 -27.29 31.96
N SER A 83 -10.54 -26.71 31.30
CA SER A 83 -11.95 -26.93 31.62
C SER A 83 -12.38 -28.38 31.30
N SER A 84 -13.54 -28.83 31.79
CA SER A 84 -14.03 -30.20 31.56
C SER A 84 -13.96 -30.61 30.08
N TRP A 85 -13.48 -31.83 29.78
CA TRP A 85 -13.49 -32.39 28.42
C TRP A 85 -14.90 -32.63 27.87
N ASP A 86 -15.90 -32.79 28.74
CA ASP A 86 -17.30 -32.76 28.33
C ASP A 86 -17.76 -31.31 28.20
N ASN A 87 -17.78 -30.81 26.96
CA ASN A 87 -18.26 -29.48 26.61
C ASN A 87 -19.63 -29.49 25.90
N SER A 88 -20.40 -30.57 26.02
CA SER A 88 -21.67 -30.72 25.27
C SER A 88 -22.87 -29.97 25.89
N ALA A 89 -22.76 -29.57 27.17
CA ALA A 89 -23.85 -28.92 27.88
C ALA A 89 -24.02 -27.44 27.47
N GLY A 90 -25.26 -27.02 27.17
CA GLY A 90 -25.57 -25.64 26.75
C GLY A 90 -25.22 -24.53 27.76
N GLY A 91 -24.86 -24.88 29.00
CA GLY A 91 -24.37 -23.95 30.04
C GLY A 91 -22.88 -24.08 30.36
N TYR A 92 -22.09 -24.69 29.47
CA TYR A 92 -20.66 -24.93 29.72
C TYR A 92 -19.83 -23.63 29.76
N PHE A 93 -20.13 -22.68 28.88
CA PHE A 93 -19.63 -21.31 28.97
C PHE A 93 -20.67 -20.40 29.66
N PRO A 94 -20.22 -19.36 30.40
CA PRO A 94 -18.83 -18.96 30.57
C PRO A 94 -18.08 -19.81 31.59
N VAL A 95 -16.79 -20.06 31.32
CA VAL A 95 -15.87 -20.64 32.30
C VAL A 95 -15.21 -19.50 33.07
N THR A 96 -15.25 -19.59 34.40
CA THR A 96 -14.67 -18.56 35.27
C THR A 96 -13.42 -19.09 35.97
N LEU A 97 -12.38 -18.27 36.01
CA LEU A 97 -11.14 -18.52 36.73
C LEU A 97 -10.91 -17.34 37.67
N THR A 98 -10.86 -17.59 38.97
CA THR A 98 -10.65 -16.54 39.99
C THR A 98 -9.34 -16.80 40.73
N TYR A 99 -8.43 -15.83 40.67
CA TYR A 99 -7.13 -15.85 41.35
C TYR A 99 -7.19 -14.91 42.55
N SER A 100 -6.68 -15.34 43.70
CA SER A 100 -6.70 -14.57 44.95
C SER A 100 -5.29 -14.25 45.44
N PHE A 101 -5.15 -13.12 46.15
CA PHE A 101 -3.86 -12.55 46.53
C PHE A 101 -3.79 -12.18 48.02
N SER A 102 -2.57 -12.13 48.56
CA SER A 102 -2.30 -11.69 49.93
C SER A 102 -2.64 -10.22 50.15
N LYS A 103 -2.87 -9.83 51.40
CA LYS A 103 -3.06 -8.42 51.78
C LYS A 103 -1.82 -7.59 51.40
N GLY A 104 -2.04 -6.39 50.86
CA GLY A 104 -0.99 -5.47 50.42
C GLY A 104 -0.45 -5.76 49.01
N THR A 105 -1.12 -6.63 48.25
CA THR A 105 -0.71 -6.95 46.88
C THR A 105 -1.18 -5.87 45.93
N ASP A 106 -0.24 -5.19 45.27
CA ASP A 106 -0.54 -4.26 44.18
C ASP A 106 -0.31 -4.97 42.84
N ILE A 107 -1.14 -4.70 41.83
CA ILE A 107 -1.03 -5.30 40.49
C ILE A 107 -1.24 -4.21 39.43
N ASP A 108 -0.38 -4.17 38.42
CA ASP A 108 -0.42 -3.22 37.32
C ASP A 108 -0.83 -3.87 36.00
N TYR A 109 -0.42 -5.11 35.75
CA TYR A 109 -0.81 -5.86 34.56
C TYR A 109 -0.77 -7.37 34.80
N LEU A 110 -1.30 -8.12 33.84
CA LEU A 110 -1.23 -9.58 33.80
C LEU A 110 -0.80 -10.10 32.44
N VAL A 111 -0.34 -11.35 32.41
CA VAL A 111 -0.01 -12.08 31.19
C VAL A 111 -0.70 -13.44 31.22
N TYR A 112 -1.57 -13.67 30.25
CA TYR A 112 -2.16 -14.97 29.95
C TYR A 112 -1.22 -15.73 29.02
N HIS A 113 -0.77 -16.91 29.43
CA HIS A 113 -0.03 -17.84 28.59
C HIS A 113 -0.95 -18.99 28.16
N PRO A 114 -1.23 -19.11 26.85
CA PRO A 114 -1.92 -20.27 26.30
C PRO A 114 -1.09 -21.55 26.47
N ARG A 115 -1.70 -22.70 26.18
CA ARG A 115 -0.96 -23.97 26.18
C ARG A 115 0.22 -23.94 25.20
N LYS A 116 1.29 -24.68 25.52
CA LYS A 116 2.53 -24.72 24.71
C LYS A 116 2.37 -25.31 23.31
N SER A 117 1.44 -26.24 23.13
CA SER A 117 1.21 -26.92 21.84
C SER A 117 -0.27 -27.16 21.56
N GLY A 118 -0.67 -26.93 20.31
CA GLY A 118 -2.07 -26.94 19.88
C GLY A 118 -2.83 -25.70 20.35
N SER A 119 -4.12 -25.63 20.00
CA SER A 119 -4.98 -24.48 20.30
C SER A 119 -6.14 -24.80 21.24
N ASN A 120 -6.38 -26.07 21.58
CA ASN A 120 -7.54 -26.47 22.37
C ASN A 120 -7.59 -25.75 23.74
N GLY A 121 -8.65 -24.99 23.94
CA GLY A 121 -8.89 -24.17 25.11
C GLY A 121 -8.31 -22.76 25.10
N ASN A 122 -7.54 -22.37 24.08
CA ASN A 122 -6.97 -21.03 24.04
C ASN A 122 -8.09 -19.99 24.05
N PHE A 123 -8.00 -19.02 24.98
CA PHE A 123 -9.06 -18.06 25.22
C PHE A 123 -9.34 -17.20 23.98
N ARG A 124 -10.61 -16.87 23.77
CA ARG A 124 -11.08 -15.86 22.80
C ARG A 124 -11.71 -14.72 23.58
N GLU A 125 -13.02 -14.56 23.49
CA GLU A 125 -13.77 -13.51 24.17
C GLU A 125 -13.73 -13.73 25.68
N THR A 126 -13.13 -12.78 26.40
CA THR A 126 -12.86 -12.88 27.84
C THR A 126 -13.13 -11.54 28.51
N GLU A 127 -13.87 -11.57 29.61
CA GLU A 127 -14.09 -10.39 30.47
C GLU A 127 -13.31 -10.53 31.76
N ILE A 128 -12.62 -9.46 32.17
CA ILE A 128 -11.76 -9.47 33.36
C ILE A 128 -12.35 -8.51 34.39
N HIS A 129 -12.49 -8.99 35.61
CA HIS A 129 -12.90 -8.21 36.78
C HIS A 129 -11.87 -8.31 37.88
N TYR A 130 -11.75 -7.29 38.71
CA TYR A 130 -10.91 -7.31 39.91
C TYR A 130 -11.72 -6.88 41.13
N LYS A 131 -11.26 -7.32 42.30
CA LYS A 131 -11.81 -6.93 43.59
C LYS A 131 -10.68 -6.36 44.43
N ILE A 132 -10.79 -5.08 44.76
CA ILE A 132 -9.92 -4.45 45.76
C ILE A 132 -10.45 -4.84 47.14
N ARG A 133 -9.55 -5.11 48.08
CA ARG A 133 -9.93 -5.54 49.43
C ARG A 133 -10.86 -4.51 50.10
N GLY A 134 -11.99 -4.98 50.60
CA GLY A 134 -13.01 -4.13 51.21
C GLY A 134 -13.83 -3.28 50.21
N LYS A 135 -13.70 -3.53 48.90
CA LYS A 135 -14.53 -2.91 47.85
C LYS A 135 -15.29 -3.97 47.05
N GLU A 136 -16.28 -3.49 46.30
CA GLU A 136 -17.02 -4.31 45.33
C GLU A 136 -16.19 -4.65 44.09
N TRP A 137 -16.65 -5.67 43.35
CA TRP A 137 -16.06 -6.05 42.07
C TRP A 137 -16.14 -4.90 41.06
N SER A 138 -15.05 -4.68 40.33
CA SER A 138 -14.94 -3.68 39.28
C SER A 138 -14.51 -4.35 37.97
N ALA A 139 -15.02 -3.86 36.84
CA ALA A 139 -14.62 -4.36 35.53
C ALA A 139 -13.24 -3.80 35.15
N ALA A 140 -12.35 -4.68 34.70
CA ALA A 140 -11.07 -4.30 34.10
C ALA A 140 -11.19 -4.14 32.58
N GLY A 141 -12.13 -4.84 31.95
CA GLY A 141 -12.43 -4.71 30.52
C GLY A 141 -12.88 -6.02 29.86
N LYS A 142 -13.18 -5.91 28.56
CA LYS A 142 -13.47 -7.05 27.68
C LYS A 142 -12.34 -7.17 26.65
N TYR A 143 -11.95 -8.41 26.37
CA TYR A 143 -10.77 -8.77 25.60
C TYR A 143 -11.14 -9.89 24.63
N ASP A 144 -10.47 -9.96 23.48
CA ASP A 144 -10.52 -11.12 22.59
C ASP A 144 -9.09 -11.57 22.28
N PHE A 145 -8.68 -12.67 22.90
CA PHE A 145 -7.34 -13.24 22.71
C PHE A 145 -7.21 -14.12 21.44
N LYS A 146 -8.25 -14.13 20.59
CA LYS A 146 -8.28 -14.74 19.25
C LYS A 146 -8.01 -16.24 19.21
N GLY A 147 -7.97 -16.94 20.34
CA GLY A 147 -7.52 -18.33 20.40
C GLY A 147 -6.05 -18.49 20.01
N SER A 148 -5.26 -17.41 20.16
CA SER A 148 -3.85 -17.36 19.78
C SER A 148 -3.02 -18.37 20.56
N GLY A 149 -1.98 -18.92 19.92
CA GLY A 149 -0.94 -19.71 20.60
C GLY A 149 0.15 -18.84 21.26
N HIS A 150 0.02 -17.52 21.19
CA HIS A 150 0.97 -16.57 21.77
C HIS A 150 0.44 -15.93 23.05
N PRO A 151 1.32 -15.63 24.04
CA PRO A 151 0.94 -14.94 25.26
C PRO A 151 0.24 -13.60 25.00
N SER A 152 -0.74 -13.28 25.84
CA SER A 152 -1.49 -12.02 25.79
C SER A 152 -1.29 -11.22 27.07
N LYS A 153 -0.86 -9.96 26.95
CA LYS A 153 -0.71 -9.02 28.08
C LYS A 153 -1.95 -8.14 28.20
N VAL A 154 -2.42 -7.93 29.44
CA VAL A 154 -3.47 -6.96 29.76
C VAL A 154 -2.93 -5.98 30.80
N ASP A 155 -2.81 -4.71 30.42
CA ASP A 155 -2.39 -3.59 31.28
C ASP A 155 -3.61 -2.87 31.87
N PHE A 156 -3.67 -2.75 33.20
CA PHE A 156 -4.78 -2.09 33.89
C PHE A 156 -4.75 -0.57 33.83
N ARG A 157 -3.71 0.01 33.22
CA ARG A 157 -3.43 1.44 33.04
C ARG A 157 -3.14 2.21 34.33
N THR A 158 -3.61 1.71 35.46
CA THR A 158 -3.36 2.21 36.82
C THR A 158 -3.02 1.05 37.76
N THR A 159 -2.20 1.32 38.78
CA THR A 159 -1.93 0.33 39.82
C THR A 159 -3.20 0.00 40.62
N LEU A 160 -3.64 -1.24 40.55
CA LEU A 160 -4.68 -1.77 41.42
C LEU A 160 -4.07 -2.00 42.81
N LYS A 161 -4.50 -1.22 43.81
CA LYS A 161 -3.94 -1.24 45.17
C LYS A 161 -4.66 -2.23 46.09
N ASP A 162 -3.91 -3.05 46.84
CA ASP A 162 -4.44 -4.07 47.77
C ASP A 162 -5.52 -4.98 47.13
N VAL A 163 -5.16 -5.60 46.00
CA VAL A 163 -6.00 -6.55 45.26
C VAL A 163 -6.29 -7.78 46.13
N GLU A 164 -7.58 -8.11 46.25
CA GLU A 164 -8.06 -9.34 46.88
C GLU A 164 -8.14 -10.47 45.88
N SER A 165 -8.78 -10.23 44.73
CA SER A 165 -8.96 -11.23 43.68
C SER A 165 -9.05 -10.62 42.28
N ILE A 166 -8.68 -11.40 41.26
CA ILE A 166 -8.93 -11.11 39.83
C ILE A 166 -9.68 -12.30 39.24
N ARG A 167 -10.75 -12.05 38.51
CA ARG A 167 -11.61 -13.05 37.87
C ARG A 167 -11.63 -12.86 36.37
N PHE A 168 -11.35 -13.94 35.65
CA PHE A 168 -11.57 -14.08 34.22
C PHE A 168 -12.91 -14.78 34.00
N THR A 169 -13.70 -14.27 33.08
CA THR A 169 -14.94 -14.86 32.58
C THR A 169 -14.74 -15.10 31.08
N VAL A 170 -14.38 -16.33 30.74
CA VAL A 170 -14.11 -16.76 29.37
C VAL A 170 -15.45 -17.12 28.73
N TRP A 171 -15.87 -16.36 27.73
CA TRP A 171 -17.12 -16.53 27.00
C TRP A 171 -16.99 -17.51 25.84
N SER A 172 -15.79 -17.58 25.25
CA SER A 172 -15.46 -18.55 24.21
C SER A 172 -13.96 -18.86 24.21
N GLY A 173 -13.60 -20.05 23.72
CA GLY A 173 -12.22 -20.47 23.52
C GLY A 173 -12.11 -21.46 22.37
N ALA A 174 -10.90 -21.72 21.88
CA ALA A 174 -10.69 -22.58 20.72
C ALA A 174 -10.83 -24.07 21.07
N GLY A 175 -11.04 -24.92 20.07
CA GLY A 175 -11.27 -26.35 20.25
C GLY A 175 -12.50 -26.84 19.47
N ASP A 176 -12.78 -28.13 19.57
CA ASP A 176 -13.93 -28.82 19.00
C ASP A 176 -15.21 -28.59 19.81
N GLY A 177 -16.36 -28.94 19.22
CA GLY A 177 -17.68 -28.66 19.80
C GLY A 177 -17.91 -27.15 19.94
N GLN A 178 -18.23 -26.70 21.15
CA GLN A 178 -18.36 -25.29 21.49
C GLN A 178 -17.07 -24.65 22.02
N GLY A 179 -15.95 -25.40 22.05
CA GLY A 179 -14.66 -24.95 22.54
C GLY A 179 -14.40 -25.25 24.02
N PHE A 180 -13.22 -24.87 24.51
CA PHE A 180 -12.74 -25.11 25.88
C PHE A 180 -12.08 -23.84 26.46
N ALA A 181 -11.69 -23.87 27.73
CA ALA A 181 -10.85 -22.87 28.37
C ALA A 181 -9.61 -23.56 28.96
N SER A 182 -8.43 -23.19 28.49
CA SER A 182 -7.15 -23.71 28.97
C SER A 182 -6.12 -22.61 29.17
N CYS A 183 -5.24 -22.81 30.15
CA CYS A 183 -4.23 -21.84 30.55
C CYS A 183 -3.00 -22.57 31.05
N SER A 184 -1.85 -22.39 30.39
CA SER A 184 -0.60 -22.96 30.90
C SER A 184 -0.12 -22.18 32.11
N GLU A 185 -0.15 -20.85 32.02
CA GLU A 185 0.28 -19.99 33.12
C GLU A 185 -0.45 -18.65 33.08
N MET A 186 -0.90 -18.19 34.23
CA MET A 186 -1.50 -16.89 34.45
C MET A 186 -0.61 -16.10 35.41
N GLU A 187 0.02 -15.07 34.88
CA GLU A 187 0.99 -14.27 35.62
C GLU A 187 0.44 -12.87 35.90
N PHE A 188 0.77 -12.35 37.08
CA PHE A 188 0.38 -11.01 37.51
C PHE A 188 1.64 -10.27 37.89
N TYR A 189 1.69 -8.98 37.62
CA TYR A 189 2.89 -8.17 37.82
C TYR A 189 2.56 -6.84 38.46
N LYS A 190 3.45 -6.43 39.36
CA LYS A 190 3.55 -5.07 39.86
C LYS A 190 4.71 -4.40 39.14
N VAL A 191 4.49 -3.21 38.61
CA VAL A 191 5.57 -2.40 38.05
C VAL A 191 6.59 -2.13 39.15
N ASN A 192 7.85 -2.36 38.83
CA ASN A 192 8.92 -2.18 39.81
C ASN A 192 8.98 -0.70 40.26
N PRO A 193 8.78 -0.40 41.55
CA PRO A 193 8.71 0.99 42.04
C PRO A 193 10.05 1.73 41.94
N ASP A 194 11.16 0.99 41.76
CA ASP A 194 12.47 1.58 41.53
C ASP A 194 12.66 2.02 40.07
N LYS A 195 11.71 1.69 39.17
CA LYS A 195 11.68 2.28 37.83
C LYS A 195 11.29 3.75 37.93
N PHE A 196 11.95 4.59 37.16
CA PHE A 196 11.52 5.97 37.01
C PHE A 196 10.13 6.01 36.36
N ASP A 197 9.16 6.64 37.04
CA ASP A 197 7.82 6.91 36.49
C ASP A 197 7.87 8.14 35.58
N PRO A 198 7.71 7.99 34.25
CA PRO A 198 7.74 9.13 33.34
C PRO A 198 6.58 10.12 33.58
N LEU A 199 5.46 9.68 34.15
CA LEU A 199 4.31 10.55 34.44
C LEU A 199 4.59 11.57 35.56
N SER A 200 5.72 11.43 36.26
CA SER A 200 6.22 12.47 37.17
C SER A 200 6.55 13.77 36.43
N LEU A 201 7.05 13.71 35.20
CA LEU A 201 7.45 14.87 34.39
C LEU A 201 6.60 15.07 33.14
N PHE A 202 6.03 14.00 32.57
CA PHE A 202 5.36 14.03 31.27
C PHE A 202 3.86 13.80 31.35
N THR A 203 3.13 14.26 30.33
CA THR A 203 1.67 14.24 30.29
C THR A 203 1.06 12.85 30.07
N ASP A 204 1.81 11.94 29.46
CA ASP A 204 1.37 10.61 29.05
C ASP A 204 2.54 9.61 28.97
N ARG A 205 2.23 8.33 28.74
CA ARG A 205 3.22 7.24 28.70
C ARG A 205 4.16 7.31 27.49
N ALA A 206 3.72 7.96 26.41
CA ALA A 206 4.57 8.29 25.26
C ALA A 206 5.53 9.45 25.58
N CYS A 207 5.40 10.08 26.75
CA CYS A 207 6.18 11.24 27.14
C CYS A 207 6.10 12.36 26.10
N SER A 208 4.91 12.60 25.56
CA SER A 208 4.72 13.46 24.38
C SER A 208 4.96 14.94 24.64
N ALA A 209 4.71 15.38 25.88
CA ALA A 209 4.96 16.73 26.35
C ALA A 209 5.25 16.73 27.86
N LEU A 210 5.87 17.81 28.34
CA LEU A 210 6.02 18.06 29.77
C LEU A 210 4.67 18.42 30.42
N ARG A 211 4.48 17.99 31.66
CA ARG A 211 3.33 18.40 32.46
C ARG A 211 3.37 19.92 32.68
N PRO A 212 2.19 20.57 32.73
CA PRO A 212 2.10 21.95 33.17
C PRO A 212 2.73 22.14 34.55
N GLY A 213 3.61 23.13 34.69
CA GLY A 213 4.22 23.49 35.98
C GLY A 213 5.55 22.80 36.30
N VAL A 214 6.07 21.90 35.45
CA VAL A 214 7.41 21.30 35.65
C VAL A 214 8.49 22.39 35.69
N THR A 215 9.27 22.40 36.76
CA THR A 215 10.36 23.35 37.03
C THR A 215 11.73 22.77 36.64
N ASP A 216 12.75 23.62 36.55
CA ASP A 216 14.13 23.17 36.32
C ASP A 216 14.63 22.27 37.46
N GLU A 217 14.15 22.50 38.69
CA GLU A 217 14.52 21.68 39.85
C GLU A 217 13.90 20.28 39.78
N ASP A 218 12.65 20.17 39.31
CA ASP A 218 12.01 18.87 39.06
C ASP A 218 12.80 18.07 38.02
N ILE A 219 13.27 18.73 36.97
CA ILE A 219 14.09 18.11 35.92
C ILE A 219 15.46 17.69 36.49
N ARG A 220 16.16 18.57 37.24
CA ARG A 220 17.45 18.21 37.86
C ARG A 220 17.33 17.03 38.84
N SER A 221 16.22 16.98 39.57
CA SER A 221 15.91 15.91 40.53
C SER A 221 15.50 14.59 39.87
N CYS A 222 15.31 14.56 38.54
CA CYS A 222 14.99 13.35 37.82
C CYS A 222 16.11 12.32 37.94
N GLY A 223 15.82 11.18 38.58
CA GLY A 223 16.79 10.10 38.82
C GLY A 223 17.21 9.35 37.55
N SER A 224 16.49 9.50 36.43
CA SER A 224 16.86 8.92 35.14
C SER A 224 17.54 9.96 34.26
N GLU A 225 18.81 9.72 33.91
CA GLU A 225 19.54 10.59 32.98
C GLU A 225 18.85 10.71 31.62
N PHE A 226 18.26 9.62 31.14
CA PHE A 226 17.53 9.57 29.87
C PHE A 226 16.33 10.51 29.85
N PHE A 227 15.42 10.36 30.82
CA PHE A 227 14.23 11.20 30.92
C PHE A 227 14.56 12.64 31.30
N ARG A 228 15.59 12.85 32.14
CA ARG A 228 16.09 14.19 32.49
C ARG A 228 16.56 14.96 31.25
N ASN A 229 17.38 14.34 30.40
CA ASN A 229 17.87 14.94 29.18
C ASN A 229 16.71 15.30 28.23
N MET A 230 15.79 14.37 28.00
CA MET A 230 14.61 14.60 27.16
C MET A 230 13.75 15.76 27.69
N ALA A 231 13.45 15.76 28.99
CA ALA A 231 12.70 16.83 29.64
C ALA A 231 13.40 18.19 29.52
N ALA A 232 14.72 18.23 29.70
CA ALA A 232 15.53 19.43 29.57
C ALA A 232 15.42 20.05 28.15
N TYR A 233 15.59 19.24 27.10
CA TYR A 233 15.44 19.71 25.72
C TYR A 233 14.01 20.17 25.39
N MET A 234 12.99 19.46 25.90
CA MET A 234 11.60 19.89 25.74
C MET A 234 11.32 21.22 26.44
N LYS A 235 11.83 21.41 27.67
CA LYS A 235 11.68 22.65 28.44
C LYS A 235 12.29 23.86 27.72
N ALA A 236 13.42 23.67 27.05
CA ALA A 236 14.08 24.72 26.27
C ALA A 236 13.49 24.94 24.87
N GLY A 237 12.47 24.17 24.45
CA GLY A 237 11.90 24.27 23.10
C GLY A 237 12.85 23.83 21.99
N ARG A 238 13.87 23.01 22.30
CA ARG A 238 14.88 22.51 21.35
C ARG A 238 14.75 21.02 21.04
N TYR A 239 13.69 20.37 21.52
CA TYR A 239 13.40 18.98 21.21
C TYR A 239 12.74 18.89 19.81
N PRO A 240 13.21 18.01 18.89
CA PRO A 240 12.67 17.94 17.53
C PRO A 240 11.36 17.14 17.48
N THR A 241 10.31 17.70 18.08
CA THR A 241 9.02 17.04 18.29
C THR A 241 8.30 16.65 16.98
N GLU A 242 8.46 17.42 15.89
CA GLU A 242 7.78 17.24 14.58
C GLU A 242 7.82 15.80 14.05
N PHE A 243 8.95 15.11 14.21
CA PHE A 243 9.13 13.72 13.79
C PHE A 243 9.24 12.75 14.96
N ARG A 244 9.71 13.21 16.13
CA ARG A 244 9.88 12.31 17.27
C ARG A 244 8.56 11.90 17.90
N VAL A 245 7.54 12.76 17.94
CA VAL A 245 6.27 12.50 18.63
C VAL A 245 5.13 12.62 17.63
N GLN A 246 4.44 11.52 17.36
CA GLN A 246 3.37 11.46 16.36
C GLN A 246 2.25 10.52 16.79
N GLU A 247 1.08 10.68 16.16
CA GLU A 247 -0.05 9.76 16.31
C GLU A 247 -0.22 8.96 15.01
N TYR A 248 -0.42 7.65 15.14
CA TYR A 248 -0.55 6.72 14.02
C TYR A 248 -1.91 6.04 14.06
N SER A 249 -2.71 6.25 13.03
CA SER A 249 -3.99 5.56 12.82
C SER A 249 -3.77 4.11 12.40
N ALA A 250 -4.75 3.25 12.69
CA ALA A 250 -4.77 1.89 12.18
C ALA A 250 -5.05 1.85 10.66
N TYR A 251 -4.51 0.85 10.00
CA TYR A 251 -4.80 0.51 8.60
C TYR A 251 -5.37 -0.92 8.52
N PRO A 252 -6.13 -1.29 7.47
CA PRO A 252 -6.53 -2.68 7.30
C PRO A 252 -5.31 -3.55 6.95
N TYR A 253 -5.46 -4.86 7.19
CA TYR A 253 -4.51 -5.84 6.69
C TYR A 253 -4.58 -5.88 5.15
N PRO A 254 -3.47 -5.60 4.43
CA PRO A 254 -3.48 -5.50 2.98
C PRO A 254 -3.80 -6.85 2.32
N GLU A 255 -3.56 -7.97 2.98
CA GLU A 255 -3.91 -9.32 2.51
C GLU A 255 -5.43 -9.55 2.52
N VAL A 256 -6.14 -8.99 3.50
CA VAL A 256 -7.61 -9.01 3.55
C VAL A 256 -8.18 -8.20 2.40
N VAL A 257 -7.68 -6.97 2.21
CA VAL A 257 -8.07 -6.11 1.09
C VAL A 257 -7.77 -6.78 -0.25
N ALA A 258 -6.57 -7.36 -0.40
CA ALA A 258 -6.13 -8.02 -1.63
C ALA A 258 -7.07 -9.16 -2.03
N ARG A 259 -7.42 -10.03 -1.09
CA ARG A 259 -8.36 -11.13 -1.32
C ARG A 259 -9.74 -10.62 -1.71
N ASP A 260 -10.26 -9.63 -0.98
CA ASP A 260 -11.61 -9.12 -1.17
C ASP A 260 -11.75 -8.37 -2.51
N LEU A 261 -10.67 -7.72 -2.97
CA LEU A 261 -10.65 -6.98 -4.24
C LEU A 261 -10.08 -7.77 -5.42
N LYS A 262 -9.55 -8.99 -5.19
CA LYS A 262 -8.85 -9.84 -6.16
C LYS A 262 -7.58 -9.20 -6.76
N ILE A 263 -6.78 -8.52 -5.93
CA ILE A 263 -5.55 -7.81 -6.33
C ILE A 263 -4.31 -8.29 -5.55
N SER A 264 -3.14 -7.72 -5.83
CA SER A 264 -1.96 -7.87 -4.96
C SER A 264 -2.10 -7.01 -3.70
N PRO A 265 -1.58 -7.45 -2.53
CA PRO A 265 -1.60 -6.60 -1.34
C PRO A 265 -0.81 -5.31 -1.56
N TYR A 266 -1.40 -4.19 -1.16
CA TYR A 266 -0.74 -2.88 -1.07
C TYR A 266 0.21 -2.86 0.12
N SER A 267 0.86 -1.73 0.40
CA SER A 267 1.83 -1.66 1.48
C SER A 267 1.22 -1.91 2.87
N PHE A 268 2.01 -2.51 3.76
CA PHE A 268 1.73 -2.54 5.21
C PHE A 268 2.45 -1.42 5.98
N MET A 269 3.23 -0.57 5.30
CA MET A 269 4.13 0.42 5.91
C MET A 269 3.61 1.86 5.78
N ASP A 270 2.31 2.07 6.01
CA ASP A 270 1.69 3.39 5.88
C ASP A 270 2.09 4.39 6.98
N GLY A 271 2.57 3.92 8.15
CA GLY A 271 2.99 4.75 9.26
C GLY A 271 4.42 5.27 9.14
N ALA A 272 4.73 6.08 8.11
CA ALA A 272 6.05 6.69 7.92
C ALA A 272 6.42 7.62 9.09
N THR A 273 7.62 7.44 9.66
CA THR A 273 8.02 8.13 10.90
C THR A 273 8.92 9.35 10.66
N GLY A 274 9.73 9.33 9.60
CA GLY A 274 10.79 10.32 9.39
C GLY A 274 11.97 10.13 10.36
N ILE A 275 12.04 8.97 11.01
CA ILE A 275 13.15 8.54 11.87
C ILE A 275 13.89 7.42 11.15
N PHE A 276 15.21 7.38 11.31
CA PHE A 276 16.03 6.26 10.84
C PHE A 276 16.90 5.68 11.96
N SER A 277 17.20 4.39 11.82
CA SER A 277 18.19 3.66 12.60
C SER A 277 19.57 3.84 11.93
N PRO A 278 20.60 4.31 12.64
CA PRO A 278 21.98 4.30 12.14
C PRO A 278 22.65 2.91 12.24
N GLY A 279 21.97 1.90 12.81
CA GLY A 279 22.48 0.55 13.03
C GLY A 279 23.38 0.45 14.27
N GLY A 280 23.16 -0.57 15.11
CA GLY A 280 23.97 -0.88 16.29
C GLY A 280 23.63 -0.09 17.56
N GLU A 281 22.83 0.97 17.44
CA GLU A 281 22.36 1.80 18.57
C GLU A 281 21.11 1.21 19.25
N ASP A 282 20.95 1.52 20.54
CA ASP A 282 19.72 1.20 21.28
C ASP A 282 18.61 2.17 20.82
N MET A 283 17.53 1.61 20.30
CA MET A 283 16.31 2.36 19.95
C MET A 283 15.38 2.38 21.16
N VAL A 284 14.86 3.56 21.49
CA VAL A 284 13.85 3.73 22.54
C VAL A 284 12.61 4.33 21.91
N VAL A 285 11.48 3.64 22.10
CA VAL A 285 10.17 4.03 21.59
C VAL A 285 9.18 4.02 22.74
N LEU A 286 8.59 5.18 23.01
CA LEU A 286 7.63 5.38 24.08
C LEU A 286 6.24 5.42 23.47
N VAL A 287 5.31 4.61 23.98
CA VAL A 287 3.99 4.41 23.36
C VAL A 287 2.89 4.69 24.38
N ASP A 288 1.80 5.30 23.93
CA ASP A 288 0.58 5.46 24.70
C ASP A 288 -0.66 5.23 23.83
N GLY A 289 -1.69 4.66 24.45
CA GLY A 289 -2.97 4.39 23.81
C GLY A 289 -3.02 3.11 22.98
N LEU A 290 -2.00 2.24 22.99
CA LEU A 290 -2.03 0.99 22.24
C LEU A 290 -3.05 0.00 22.82
N GLY A 291 -3.10 -0.12 24.16
CA GLY A 291 -3.99 -1.07 24.84
C GLY A 291 -3.68 -2.52 24.46
N ASN A 292 -4.70 -3.27 24.05
CA ASN A 292 -4.56 -4.67 23.63
C ASN A 292 -4.28 -4.84 22.13
N ARG A 293 -4.17 -3.73 21.39
CA ARG A 293 -3.94 -3.76 19.95
C ARG A 293 -2.48 -4.06 19.67
N GLN A 294 -2.20 -4.61 18.49
CA GLN A 294 -0.83 -4.94 18.10
C GLN A 294 -0.28 -3.86 17.18
N ALA A 295 0.90 -3.35 17.52
CA ALA A 295 1.68 -2.49 16.65
C ALA A 295 3.15 -2.92 16.72
N SER A 296 3.91 -2.56 15.69
CA SER A 296 5.36 -2.78 15.66
C SER A 296 6.06 -1.62 14.98
N VAL A 297 7.36 -1.51 15.21
CA VAL A 297 8.25 -0.70 14.38
C VAL A 297 8.91 -1.61 13.37
N TYR A 298 8.76 -1.31 12.09
CA TYR A 298 9.49 -1.95 10.99
C TYR A 298 10.67 -1.08 10.58
N VAL A 299 11.87 -1.65 10.56
CA VAL A 299 13.09 -0.99 10.05
C VAL A 299 13.35 -1.48 8.64
N GLN A 300 13.24 -0.61 7.64
CA GLN A 300 13.49 -0.95 6.23
C GLN A 300 14.82 -0.39 5.74
N ASN A 301 15.63 -1.27 5.13
CA ASN A 301 16.86 -0.89 4.47
C ASN A 301 16.79 -1.14 2.97
N LEU A 302 16.65 -0.10 2.16
CA LEU A 302 16.68 -0.25 0.70
C LEU A 302 18.10 -0.22 0.10
N ASP A 303 19.15 0.00 0.92
CA ASP A 303 20.54 0.07 0.46
C ASP A 303 21.08 -1.32 0.10
N ARG A 304 20.88 -1.72 -1.16
CA ARG A 304 21.40 -3.00 -1.67
C ARG A 304 21.87 -2.88 -3.13
N PRO A 305 23.05 -2.29 -3.37
CA PRO A 305 23.63 -2.25 -4.71
C PRO A 305 23.70 -3.64 -5.36
N GLY A 306 23.25 -3.77 -6.60
CA GLY A 306 23.19 -5.04 -7.31
C GLY A 306 22.14 -6.04 -6.79
N GLY A 307 21.25 -5.61 -5.89
CA GLY A 307 20.18 -6.44 -5.32
C GLY A 307 18.82 -5.74 -5.25
N ASP A 308 17.83 -6.51 -4.79
CA ASP A 308 16.53 -6.01 -4.34
C ASP A 308 16.63 -5.62 -2.85
N GLY A 309 16.43 -4.33 -2.58
CA GLY A 309 16.55 -3.75 -1.24
C GLY A 309 15.35 -4.03 -0.32
N PHE A 310 14.27 -4.68 -0.75
CA PHE A 310 13.08 -4.83 0.10
C PHE A 310 13.25 -5.90 1.20
N HIS A 311 13.94 -5.52 2.28
CA HIS A 311 14.12 -6.32 3.48
C HIS A 311 14.05 -5.43 4.73
N GLY A 312 13.77 -6.05 5.87
CA GLY A 312 13.65 -5.33 7.13
C GLY A 312 13.27 -6.22 8.29
N ARG A 313 13.10 -5.61 9.46
CA ARG A 313 12.83 -6.29 10.72
C ARG A 313 11.75 -5.57 11.50
N SER A 314 10.81 -6.34 12.04
CA SER A 314 9.77 -5.84 12.95
C SER A 314 10.19 -5.97 14.41
N PHE A 315 9.85 -4.96 15.21
CA PHE A 315 9.99 -4.95 16.66
C PHE A 315 8.63 -4.64 17.28
N PRO A 316 8.02 -5.58 18.04
CA PRO A 316 6.70 -5.37 18.61
C PRO A 316 6.72 -4.22 19.63
N LEU A 317 5.61 -3.49 19.71
CA LEU A 317 5.40 -2.40 20.65
C LEU A 317 4.38 -2.79 21.74
N SER A 318 4.55 -2.17 22.90
CA SER A 318 3.63 -2.20 24.04
C SER A 318 3.50 -0.79 24.62
N ASP A 319 2.41 -0.50 25.35
CA ASP A 319 2.29 0.79 26.05
C ASP A 319 3.46 0.99 27.02
N GLY A 320 3.98 2.22 27.08
CA GLY A 320 5.15 2.61 27.87
C GLY A 320 6.47 2.50 27.11
N VAL A 321 7.53 2.15 27.83
CA VAL A 321 8.91 2.15 27.31
C VAL A 321 9.20 0.86 26.55
N ASN A 322 9.54 0.98 25.27
CA ASN A 322 10.04 -0.12 24.45
C ASN A 322 11.51 0.15 24.12
N GLN A 323 12.39 -0.80 24.39
CA GLN A 323 13.79 -0.73 23.99
C GLN A 323 14.13 -1.94 23.13
N PHE A 324 14.73 -1.69 21.97
CA PHE A 324 15.25 -2.73 21.10
C PHE A 324 16.53 -2.27 20.43
N LYS A 325 17.34 -3.22 19.96
CA LYS A 325 18.54 -2.93 19.17
C LYS A 325 18.32 -3.41 17.74
N SER A 326 18.42 -2.49 16.78
CA SER A 326 18.50 -2.82 15.37
C SER A 326 19.95 -2.76 14.92
N MET A 327 20.48 -3.87 14.40
CA MET A 327 21.78 -3.85 13.72
C MET A 327 21.67 -3.29 12.30
N ASP A 328 20.45 -3.26 11.76
CA ASP A 328 20.17 -2.77 10.42
C ASP A 328 20.03 -1.24 10.43
N LYS A 329 20.67 -0.60 9.45
CA LYS A 329 20.42 0.80 9.07
C LYS A 329 19.10 0.86 8.31
N GLY A 330 18.28 1.90 8.50
CA GLY A 330 17.04 1.98 7.74
C GLY A 330 16.02 2.98 8.27
N LEU A 331 15.06 3.33 7.42
CA LEU A 331 13.90 4.14 7.78
C LEU A 331 12.95 3.32 8.66
N LEU A 332 12.31 3.99 9.62
CA LEU A 332 11.38 3.36 10.55
C LEU A 332 9.93 3.62 10.13
N TYR A 333 9.08 2.60 10.28
CA TYR A 333 7.64 2.68 10.03
C TYR A 333 6.89 2.10 11.22
N VAL A 334 5.85 2.77 11.69
CA VAL A 334 4.88 2.18 12.61
C VAL A 334 3.90 1.35 11.79
N VAL A 335 3.94 0.03 12.00
CA VAL A 335 2.99 -0.90 11.41
C VAL A 335 1.90 -1.13 12.45
N PHE A 336 0.75 -0.51 12.23
CA PHE A 336 -0.44 -0.64 13.07
C PHE A 336 -1.63 -1.04 12.19
N GLN A 337 -1.95 -2.33 12.23
CA GLN A 337 -3.01 -2.92 11.41
C GLN A 337 -4.14 -3.45 12.28
N SER A 338 -5.37 -3.30 11.82
CA SER A 338 -6.55 -3.78 12.55
C SER A 338 -7.75 -4.03 11.64
N ASP A 339 -8.62 -4.94 12.04
CA ASP A 339 -9.91 -5.16 11.37
C ASP A 339 -10.88 -3.98 11.58
N ASP A 340 -10.78 -3.30 12.72
CA ASP A 340 -11.60 -2.13 13.10
C ASP A 340 -10.92 -0.79 12.75
N TYR A 341 -10.05 -0.77 11.74
CA TYR A 341 -9.18 0.38 11.42
C TYR A 341 -9.91 1.73 11.24
N LEU A 342 -11.18 1.71 10.83
CA LEU A 342 -12.00 2.92 10.67
C LEU A 342 -12.40 3.56 12.00
N THR A 343 -12.50 2.77 13.07
CA THR A 343 -12.94 3.22 14.40
C THR A 343 -11.86 3.12 15.47
N ALA A 344 -10.72 2.50 15.16
CA ALA A 344 -9.59 2.38 16.06
C ALA A 344 -8.97 3.76 16.35
N ASP A 345 -8.90 4.15 17.62
CA ASP A 345 -8.20 5.35 18.06
C ASP A 345 -6.72 5.32 17.63
N PRO A 346 -6.15 6.43 17.14
CA PRO A 346 -4.72 6.52 16.86
C PRO A 346 -3.86 6.19 18.09
N VAL A 347 -2.67 5.64 17.85
CA VAL A 347 -1.68 5.34 18.90
C VAL A 347 -0.61 6.42 18.89
N LYS A 348 -0.30 6.97 20.07
CA LYS A 348 0.75 7.96 20.21
C LYS A 348 2.09 7.25 20.36
N VAL A 349 3.02 7.54 19.45
CA VAL A 349 4.34 6.91 19.41
C VAL A 349 5.40 7.99 19.41
N HIS A 350 6.35 7.85 20.34
CA HIS A 350 7.46 8.75 20.52
C HIS A 350 8.79 8.03 20.35
N PHE A 351 9.50 8.33 19.26
CA PHE A 351 10.87 7.89 19.00
C PHE A 351 11.88 8.76 19.75
N ALA A 352 12.18 8.37 20.99
CA ALA A 352 13.19 9.03 21.81
C ALA A 352 14.63 8.56 21.46
N GLY A 353 14.77 7.40 20.81
CA GLY A 353 16.02 6.95 20.18
C GLY A 353 16.12 7.31 18.69
N GLY A 354 17.19 6.84 18.02
CA GLY A 354 17.40 7.03 16.59
C GLY A 354 17.72 8.46 16.17
N ARG A 355 17.74 8.69 14.85
CA ARG A 355 18.06 9.98 14.24
C ARG A 355 16.89 10.49 13.41
N VAL A 356 16.67 11.80 13.44
CA VAL A 356 15.63 12.45 12.63
C VAL A 356 16.15 12.55 11.20
N ASN A 357 15.44 11.93 10.26
CA ASN A 357 15.65 12.16 8.82
C ASN A 357 14.68 13.21 8.26
N GLY A 358 13.49 13.29 8.86
CA GLY A 358 12.34 13.95 8.25
C GLY A 358 11.70 13.11 7.13
N LEU A 359 10.57 13.61 6.64
CA LEU A 359 9.81 13.10 5.49
C LEU A 359 8.97 14.25 4.92
N PHE A 360 8.48 14.13 3.69
CA PHE A 360 7.43 15.01 3.17
C PHE A 360 6.08 14.28 3.12
N ASP A 361 5.01 14.88 3.64
CA ASP A 361 3.67 14.25 3.72
C ASP A 361 2.62 15.31 3.40
N LEU A 362 1.81 15.06 2.37
CA LEU A 362 0.78 15.99 1.89
C LEU A 362 -0.26 16.37 2.95
N ARG A 363 -0.52 15.51 3.93
CA ARG A 363 -1.51 15.77 4.99
C ARG A 363 -0.95 16.65 6.10
N ARG A 364 0.38 16.75 6.22
CA ARG A 364 1.07 17.39 7.35
C ARG A 364 1.85 18.63 6.96
N HIS A 365 2.43 18.64 5.78
CA HIS A 365 3.39 19.66 5.35
C HIS A 365 2.81 20.50 4.21
N LYS A 366 3.24 21.75 4.14
CA LYS A 366 2.94 22.63 3.00
C LYS A 366 3.99 22.42 1.92
N ASP A 367 3.65 22.74 0.67
CA ASP A 367 4.60 22.68 -0.46
C ASP A 367 5.91 23.45 -0.16
N THR A 368 5.82 24.57 0.57
CA THR A 368 6.98 25.38 1.00
C THR A 368 7.92 24.69 1.99
N ASP A 369 7.48 23.61 2.66
CA ASP A 369 8.33 22.85 3.58
C ASP A 369 9.30 21.92 2.86
N TRP A 370 9.08 21.63 1.57
CA TRP A 370 9.87 20.64 0.81
C TRP A 370 11.39 20.85 0.93
N GLN A 371 11.87 22.06 0.67
CA GLN A 371 13.30 22.37 0.67
C GLN A 371 13.92 22.28 2.08
N ARG A 372 13.17 22.69 3.11
CA ARG A 372 13.59 22.57 4.52
C ARG A 372 13.75 21.10 4.89
N LEU A 373 12.75 20.28 4.58
CA LEU A 373 12.69 18.87 4.96
C LEU A 373 13.73 18.03 4.22
N LEU A 374 13.80 18.16 2.90
CA LEU A 374 14.78 17.43 2.08
C LEU A 374 16.22 17.89 2.37
N GLY A 375 16.41 19.18 2.66
CA GLY A 375 17.70 19.76 3.03
C GLY A 375 18.23 19.22 4.35
N ALA A 376 17.36 18.95 5.33
CA ALA A 376 17.71 18.40 6.63
C ALA A 376 17.95 16.88 6.65
N ALA A 377 17.54 16.15 5.60
CA ALA A 377 17.65 14.70 5.57
C ALA A 377 19.09 14.19 5.64
N GLU A 378 19.39 13.35 6.63
CA GLU A 378 20.72 12.78 6.86
C GLU A 378 20.90 11.40 6.21
N TYR A 379 19.82 10.63 6.07
CA TYR A 379 19.86 9.26 5.56
C TYR A 379 19.84 9.22 4.03
N SER A 380 20.33 8.10 3.48
CA SER A 380 20.44 7.90 2.03
C SER A 380 19.10 7.80 1.30
N PHE A 381 18.00 7.58 2.03
CA PHE A 381 16.65 7.47 1.49
C PHE A 381 15.71 8.44 2.19
N PHE A 382 14.69 8.90 1.47
CA PHE A 382 13.71 9.87 1.95
C PHE A 382 12.30 9.43 1.59
N ASP A 383 11.36 9.63 2.50
CA ASP A 383 9.95 9.32 2.29
C ASP A 383 9.19 10.54 1.77
N VAL A 384 8.42 10.33 0.69
CA VAL A 384 7.45 11.29 0.16
C VAL A 384 6.08 10.61 0.14
N VAL A 385 5.19 11.07 1.01
CA VAL A 385 3.91 10.44 1.32
C VAL A 385 2.76 11.26 0.74
N GLY A 386 1.98 10.64 -0.14
CA GLY A 386 0.78 11.19 -0.75
C GLY A 386 -0.49 10.70 -0.06
N GLU A 387 -1.62 10.88 -0.74
CA GLU A 387 -2.90 10.33 -0.31
C GLU A 387 -3.02 8.83 -0.64
N TYR A 388 -2.55 8.42 -1.82
CA TYR A 388 -2.65 7.05 -2.34
C TYR A 388 -1.28 6.40 -2.57
N SER A 389 -0.21 7.19 -2.56
CA SER A 389 1.15 6.77 -2.92
C SER A 389 2.15 7.04 -1.81
N HIS A 390 3.17 6.19 -1.72
CA HIS A 390 4.31 6.37 -0.82
C HIS A 390 5.60 6.10 -1.59
N LEU A 391 6.37 7.15 -1.85
CA LEU A 391 7.66 7.07 -2.54
C LEU A 391 8.79 6.95 -1.52
N THR A 392 9.66 5.95 -1.69
CA THR A 392 10.89 5.79 -0.91
C THR A 392 12.07 5.61 -1.87
N PHE A 393 12.64 6.74 -2.29
CA PHE A 393 13.77 6.80 -3.23
C PHE A 393 15.02 7.37 -2.56
N PRO A 394 16.20 7.27 -3.20
CA PRO A 394 17.41 7.85 -2.66
C PRO A 394 17.26 9.37 -2.50
N THR A 395 17.66 9.89 -1.35
CA THR A 395 17.61 11.33 -1.02
C THR A 395 18.34 12.16 -2.09
N SER A 396 19.42 11.61 -2.67
CA SER A 396 20.18 12.25 -3.75
C SER A 396 19.37 12.42 -5.04
N ARG A 397 18.44 11.51 -5.37
CA ARG A 397 17.59 11.61 -6.56
C ARG A 397 16.57 12.73 -6.41
N PHE A 398 15.91 12.81 -5.26
CA PHE A 398 15.03 13.93 -4.95
C PHE A 398 15.77 15.27 -5.00
N ARG A 399 16.96 15.36 -4.39
CA ARG A 399 17.77 16.59 -4.40
C ARG A 399 18.18 17.03 -5.81
N ALA A 400 18.45 16.07 -6.70
CA ALA A 400 18.94 16.36 -8.05
C ALA A 400 17.81 16.68 -9.04
N HIS A 401 16.62 16.09 -8.86
CA HIS A 401 15.59 16.07 -9.91
C HIS A 401 14.23 16.61 -9.47
N THR A 402 13.97 16.76 -8.16
CA THR A 402 12.65 17.12 -7.65
C THR A 402 12.61 18.53 -7.08
N THR A 403 12.12 19.46 -7.89
CA THR A 403 11.94 20.85 -7.47
C THR A 403 10.76 21.01 -6.50
N ASP A 404 9.67 20.28 -6.74
CA ASP A 404 8.42 20.32 -5.98
C ASP A 404 7.98 18.89 -5.63
N GLY A 405 8.23 18.48 -4.39
CA GLY A 405 7.85 17.15 -3.91
C GLY A 405 6.34 16.94 -3.81
N ALA A 406 5.57 18.01 -3.62
CA ALA A 406 4.13 17.94 -3.51
C ALA A 406 3.48 17.70 -4.88
N ALA A 407 3.94 18.43 -5.90
CA ALA A 407 3.56 18.18 -7.29
C ALA A 407 3.94 16.77 -7.74
N LEU A 408 5.16 16.30 -7.40
CA LEU A 408 5.61 14.96 -7.75
C LEU A 408 4.70 13.88 -7.18
N VAL A 409 4.47 13.86 -5.87
CA VAL A 409 3.67 12.80 -5.25
C VAL A 409 2.19 12.88 -5.66
N ARG A 410 1.67 14.07 -5.97
CA ARG A 410 0.33 14.22 -6.57
C ARG A 410 0.20 13.58 -7.95
N VAL A 411 1.27 13.55 -8.75
CA VAL A 411 1.28 12.83 -10.03
C VAL A 411 1.20 11.32 -9.79
N PHE A 412 1.99 10.77 -8.87
CA PHE A 412 1.89 9.35 -8.49
C PHE A 412 0.52 8.99 -7.91
N ASP A 413 -0.05 9.84 -7.05
CA ASP A 413 -1.41 9.70 -6.52
C ASP A 413 -2.45 9.64 -7.64
N SER A 414 -2.28 10.43 -8.70
CA SER A 414 -3.18 10.41 -9.85
C SER A 414 -3.17 9.07 -10.59
N PHE A 415 -2.03 8.35 -10.60
CA PHE A 415 -1.93 7.03 -11.22
C PHE A 415 -2.74 6.03 -10.41
N VAL A 416 -2.43 5.91 -9.11
CA VAL A 416 -3.10 4.96 -8.21
C VAL A 416 -4.61 5.23 -8.16
N ARG A 417 -5.00 6.49 -8.02
CA ARG A 417 -6.42 6.87 -7.98
C ARG A 417 -7.14 6.54 -9.29
N ALA A 418 -6.55 6.83 -10.44
CA ALA A 418 -7.18 6.56 -11.73
C ALA A 418 -7.45 5.07 -11.94
N GLU A 419 -6.52 4.22 -11.52
CA GLU A 419 -6.70 2.77 -11.56
C GLU A 419 -7.80 2.30 -10.60
N GLN A 420 -7.82 2.80 -9.37
CA GLN A 420 -8.88 2.51 -8.40
C GLN A 420 -10.27 2.97 -8.89
N GLU A 421 -10.35 4.12 -9.56
CA GLU A 421 -11.57 4.60 -10.22
C GLU A 421 -11.98 3.66 -11.35
N LEU A 422 -11.04 3.23 -12.22
CA LEU A 422 -11.32 2.30 -13.33
C LEU A 422 -11.75 0.92 -12.84
N MET A 423 -11.25 0.47 -11.69
CA MET A 423 -11.67 -0.75 -10.99
C MET A 423 -13.05 -0.66 -10.30
N GLY A 424 -13.69 0.50 -10.34
CA GLY A 424 -14.99 0.77 -9.73
C GLY A 424 -14.97 0.88 -8.20
N LEU A 425 -13.80 1.03 -7.56
CA LEU A 425 -13.73 1.01 -6.10
C LEU A 425 -14.51 2.17 -5.46
N TYR A 426 -14.52 3.34 -6.10
CA TYR A 426 -15.31 4.49 -5.64
C TYR A 426 -16.80 4.27 -5.84
N ARG A 427 -17.20 3.81 -7.03
CA ARG A 427 -18.59 3.55 -7.39
C ARG A 427 -19.26 2.56 -6.44
N TYR A 428 -18.54 1.53 -6.03
CA TYR A 428 -19.07 0.43 -5.22
C TYR A 428 -18.71 0.54 -3.73
N GLY A 429 -18.14 1.66 -3.27
CA GLY A 429 -17.84 1.89 -1.86
C GLY A 429 -16.79 0.93 -1.28
N ARG A 430 -15.78 0.59 -2.08
CA ARG A 430 -14.72 -0.39 -1.77
C ARG A 430 -13.34 0.25 -1.62
N THR A 431 -13.28 1.56 -1.37
CA THR A 431 -12.01 2.27 -1.12
C THR A 431 -11.39 1.84 0.20
N PHE A 432 -10.05 1.87 0.27
CA PHE A 432 -9.27 1.49 1.45
C PHE A 432 -8.06 2.44 1.59
N PRO A 433 -7.49 2.58 2.81
CA PRO A 433 -6.49 3.62 3.09
C PRO A 433 -5.03 3.19 2.84
N ASN A 434 -4.72 1.91 2.65
CA ASN A 434 -3.35 1.48 2.36
C ASN A 434 -2.84 2.13 1.06
N ARG A 435 -1.59 2.59 1.07
CA ARG A 435 -0.97 3.23 -0.08
C ARG A 435 -0.21 2.25 -0.98
N MET A 436 -0.17 2.59 -2.26
CA MET A 436 0.75 1.98 -3.19
C MET A 436 2.17 2.48 -2.90
N ARG A 437 3.12 1.57 -2.72
CA ARG A 437 4.51 1.93 -2.40
C ARG A 437 5.38 1.87 -3.65
N PHE A 438 6.21 2.88 -3.85
CA PHE A 438 7.14 3.02 -4.96
C PHE A 438 8.56 3.05 -4.38
N ILE A 439 9.35 2.02 -4.64
CA ILE A 439 10.70 1.87 -4.07
C ILE A 439 11.76 1.83 -5.16
N VAL A 440 12.99 2.14 -4.77
CA VAL A 440 14.16 1.91 -5.62
C VAL A 440 14.69 0.48 -5.50
N ILE A 441 15.21 -0.04 -6.60
CA ILE A 441 16.02 -1.26 -6.69
C ILE A 441 17.31 -1.00 -7.49
N TYR A 442 18.27 -1.92 -7.41
CA TYR A 442 19.56 -1.80 -8.09
C TYR A 442 19.83 -2.99 -9.02
N THR A 443 18.77 -3.67 -9.49
CA THR A 443 18.84 -4.88 -10.33
C THR A 443 18.05 -4.73 -11.63
N SER A 444 16.89 -5.40 -11.73
CA SER A 444 16.00 -5.38 -12.90
C SER A 444 15.55 -3.96 -13.22
N TYR A 445 14.84 -3.79 -14.35
CA TYR A 445 14.42 -2.47 -14.82
C TYR A 445 13.28 -1.88 -13.97
N MET A 446 12.10 -2.49 -14.01
CA MET A 446 10.95 -2.18 -13.17
C MET A 446 10.18 -3.48 -12.90
N TYR A 447 9.49 -3.57 -11.77
CA TYR A 447 8.54 -4.66 -11.50
C TYR A 447 7.55 -4.30 -10.38
N ALA A 448 6.49 -5.07 -10.28
CA ALA A 448 5.52 -5.05 -9.20
C ALA A 448 5.41 -6.41 -8.51
N THR A 449 5.16 -6.39 -7.22
CA THR A 449 4.86 -7.60 -6.44
C THR A 449 4.00 -7.23 -5.24
N SER A 450 3.77 -8.19 -4.34
CA SER A 450 3.13 -7.90 -3.06
C SER A 450 3.84 -6.75 -2.34
N TYR A 451 3.05 -5.80 -1.85
CA TYR A 451 3.43 -4.66 -1.00
C TYR A 451 4.08 -3.46 -1.68
N TYR A 452 4.61 -3.58 -2.91
CA TYR A 452 5.31 -2.47 -3.57
C TYR A 452 5.46 -2.64 -5.10
N THR A 453 5.75 -1.51 -5.74
CA THR A 453 6.34 -1.39 -7.09
C THR A 453 7.79 -0.92 -6.97
N ALA A 454 8.65 -1.38 -7.87
CA ALA A 454 10.09 -1.21 -7.79
C ALA A 454 10.68 -0.66 -9.09
N TYR A 455 11.61 0.29 -8.95
CA TYR A 455 12.19 1.04 -10.05
C TYR A 455 13.71 1.06 -9.96
N ASN A 456 14.39 0.70 -11.05
CA ASN A 456 15.84 0.79 -11.10
C ASN A 456 16.28 2.24 -10.86
N ASP A 457 17.35 2.43 -10.08
CA ASP A 457 17.92 3.75 -9.82
C ASP A 457 18.22 4.56 -11.11
N SER A 458 18.54 3.88 -12.22
CA SER A 458 18.75 4.52 -13.53
C SER A 458 17.51 5.20 -14.14
N THR A 459 16.31 4.85 -13.67
CA THR A 459 15.03 5.42 -14.13
C THR A 459 14.58 6.60 -13.27
N LEU A 460 15.12 6.71 -12.05
CA LEU A 460 14.72 7.73 -11.10
C LEU A 460 15.01 9.17 -11.53
N PRO A 461 16.01 9.50 -12.38
CA PRO A 461 16.14 10.85 -12.93
C PRO A 461 14.88 11.33 -13.64
N GLN A 462 14.21 10.47 -14.41
CA GLN A 462 12.95 10.80 -15.07
C GLN A 462 11.75 10.69 -14.11
N LEU A 463 11.74 9.67 -13.24
CA LEU A 463 10.60 9.43 -12.35
C LEU A 463 10.51 10.42 -11.17
N CYS A 464 11.60 11.10 -10.83
CA CYS A 464 11.63 12.16 -9.81
C CYS A 464 11.39 13.57 -10.38
N ASP A 465 11.26 13.72 -11.69
CA ASP A 465 10.99 15.00 -12.37
C ASP A 465 9.54 15.06 -12.87
N VAL A 466 8.79 16.06 -12.39
CA VAL A 466 7.35 16.21 -12.71
C VAL A 466 7.12 16.35 -14.21
N LEU A 467 7.95 17.12 -14.91
CA LEU A 467 7.80 17.36 -16.33
C LEU A 467 8.00 16.05 -17.11
N SER A 468 9.13 15.38 -16.91
CA SER A 468 9.43 14.11 -17.57
C SER A 468 8.36 13.05 -17.31
N LEU A 469 7.92 12.93 -16.05
CA LEU A 469 6.87 11.99 -15.66
C LEU A 469 5.54 12.28 -16.36
N THR A 470 5.16 13.56 -16.47
CA THR A 470 3.87 13.99 -17.07
C THR A 470 3.90 14.16 -18.59
N THR A 471 5.06 14.08 -19.25
CA THR A 471 5.16 14.19 -20.72
C THR A 471 5.68 12.96 -21.44
N GLY A 472 6.22 11.95 -20.74
CA GLY A 472 6.68 10.74 -21.44
C GLY A 472 7.18 9.57 -20.61
N SER A 473 7.31 9.69 -19.28
CA SER A 473 7.82 8.60 -18.42
C SER A 473 6.76 7.95 -17.52
N CYS A 474 5.47 8.23 -17.74
CA CYS A 474 4.38 7.69 -16.93
C CYS A 474 4.11 6.19 -17.14
N TRP A 475 4.44 5.64 -18.33
CA TRP A 475 4.09 4.26 -18.69
C TRP A 475 4.63 3.25 -17.68
N GLY A 476 5.91 3.34 -17.32
CA GLY A 476 6.54 2.41 -16.38
C GLY A 476 5.81 2.33 -15.04
N PRO A 477 5.70 3.44 -14.28
CA PRO A 477 4.94 3.45 -13.04
C PRO A 477 3.48 3.01 -13.18
N ALA A 478 2.75 3.50 -14.19
CA ALA A 478 1.35 3.10 -14.39
C ALA A 478 1.21 1.61 -14.78
N HIS A 479 2.21 1.02 -15.42
CA HIS A 479 2.26 -0.41 -15.74
C HIS A 479 2.46 -1.27 -14.49
N GLU A 480 3.37 -0.86 -13.59
CA GLU A 480 3.62 -1.58 -12.34
C GLU A 480 2.46 -1.45 -11.34
N VAL A 481 1.83 -0.28 -11.25
CA VAL A 481 0.59 -0.11 -10.45
C VAL A 481 -0.52 -1.00 -11.02
N GLY A 482 -0.66 -1.05 -12.35
CA GLY A 482 -1.57 -1.95 -13.06
C GLY A 482 -1.33 -3.43 -12.74
N HIS A 483 -0.07 -3.86 -12.55
CA HIS A 483 0.25 -5.22 -12.12
C HIS A 483 -0.21 -5.50 -10.69
N CYS A 484 -0.06 -4.56 -9.76
CA CYS A 484 -0.62 -4.69 -8.42
C CYS A 484 -2.15 -4.78 -8.44
N ASN A 485 -2.81 -4.01 -9.31
CA ASN A 485 -4.26 -3.93 -9.44
C ASN A 485 -4.87 -4.98 -10.40
N GLN A 486 -4.04 -5.81 -11.01
CA GLN A 486 -4.45 -6.78 -12.02
C GLN A 486 -5.40 -7.82 -11.41
N THR A 487 -6.69 -7.68 -11.72
CA THR A 487 -7.78 -8.41 -11.06
C THR A 487 -7.78 -9.88 -11.44
N ARG A 488 -7.57 -10.76 -10.46
CA ARG A 488 -7.36 -12.19 -10.69
C ARG A 488 -7.91 -13.09 -9.58
N PRO A 489 -8.51 -14.25 -9.94
CA PRO A 489 -8.75 -14.75 -11.30
C PRO A 489 -9.89 -13.98 -12.01
N GLY A 490 -9.94 -14.08 -13.34
CA GLY A 490 -11.06 -13.58 -14.15
C GLY A 490 -10.70 -12.55 -15.21
N LEU A 491 -10.09 -11.42 -14.84
CA LEU A 491 -9.65 -10.41 -15.83
C LEU A 491 -8.20 -10.63 -16.27
N LYS A 492 -7.35 -11.17 -15.39
CA LYS A 492 -6.06 -11.76 -15.78
C LYS A 492 -6.22 -13.27 -15.92
N TRP A 493 -5.99 -13.77 -17.13
CA TRP A 493 -5.87 -15.19 -17.45
C TRP A 493 -4.53 -15.48 -18.17
N LEU A 494 -4.24 -16.76 -18.40
CA LEU A 494 -3.02 -17.19 -19.10
C LEU A 494 -2.85 -16.47 -20.45
N GLY A 495 -1.67 -15.88 -20.66
CA GLY A 495 -1.33 -15.14 -21.88
C GLY A 495 -1.73 -13.66 -21.85
N THR A 496 -2.16 -13.15 -20.70
CA THR A 496 -2.57 -11.75 -20.50
C THR A 496 -1.87 -11.04 -19.34
N THR A 497 -0.86 -11.65 -18.71
CA THR A 497 -0.15 -11.03 -17.58
C THR A 497 0.40 -9.64 -17.92
N GLU A 498 0.96 -9.47 -19.11
CA GLU A 498 1.48 -8.20 -19.64
C GLU A 498 0.50 -7.46 -20.55
N VAL A 499 -0.80 -7.80 -20.47
CA VAL A 499 -1.83 -7.24 -21.36
C VAL A 499 -2.87 -6.47 -20.55
N THR A 500 -3.55 -7.10 -19.60
CA THR A 500 -4.75 -6.49 -19.00
C THR A 500 -4.43 -5.42 -17.96
N ASN A 501 -3.22 -5.43 -17.40
CA ASN A 501 -2.68 -4.29 -16.65
C ASN A 501 -2.55 -3.03 -17.53
N ASN A 502 -2.23 -3.18 -18.82
CA ASN A 502 -2.07 -2.04 -19.73
C ASN A 502 -3.39 -1.33 -20.08
N ILE A 503 -4.55 -1.90 -19.76
CA ILE A 503 -5.83 -1.17 -19.81
C ILE A 503 -5.75 0.04 -18.87
N MET A 504 -5.15 -0.16 -17.70
CA MET A 504 -4.96 0.88 -16.68
C MET A 504 -3.86 1.85 -17.08
N SER A 505 -2.74 1.34 -17.60
CA SER A 505 -1.61 2.17 -18.03
C SER A 505 -1.97 3.10 -19.19
N GLU A 506 -2.70 2.59 -20.18
CA GLU A 506 -3.21 3.39 -21.30
C GLU A 506 -4.24 4.43 -20.80
N TYR A 507 -5.09 4.08 -19.82
CA TYR A 507 -6.01 5.04 -19.20
C TYR A 507 -5.28 6.18 -18.49
N VAL A 508 -4.23 5.87 -17.71
CA VAL A 508 -3.39 6.90 -17.08
C VAL A 508 -2.73 7.79 -18.13
N GLN A 509 -2.08 7.21 -19.14
CA GLN A 509 -1.38 7.96 -20.19
C GLN A 509 -2.33 8.88 -20.96
N THR A 510 -3.43 8.34 -21.48
CA THR A 510 -4.29 9.04 -22.46
C THR A 510 -5.40 9.85 -21.81
N THR A 511 -6.03 9.32 -20.76
CA THR A 511 -7.19 9.94 -20.13
C THR A 511 -6.79 10.87 -19.01
N ILE A 512 -5.84 10.48 -18.16
CA ILE A 512 -5.45 11.31 -17.02
C ILE A 512 -4.41 12.34 -17.42
N LEU A 513 -3.33 11.91 -18.09
CA LEU A 513 -2.23 12.80 -18.48
C LEU A 513 -2.39 13.44 -19.86
N ARG A 514 -3.40 13.02 -20.64
CA ARG A 514 -3.66 13.55 -22.00
C ARG A 514 -2.47 13.39 -22.95
N GLN A 515 -1.62 12.39 -22.73
CA GLN A 515 -0.52 12.04 -23.63
C GLN A 515 -1.02 11.20 -24.81
N PRO A 516 -0.31 11.22 -25.96
CA PRO A 516 -0.63 10.36 -27.09
C PRO A 516 -0.58 8.88 -26.71
N SER A 517 -1.49 8.09 -27.28
CA SER A 517 -1.61 6.64 -27.06
C SER A 517 -0.43 5.87 -27.64
N ARG A 518 0.08 4.91 -26.87
CA ARG A 518 1.18 4.04 -27.32
C ARG A 518 0.75 3.14 -28.46
N LEU A 519 -0.51 2.69 -28.45
CA LEU A 519 -1.10 1.90 -29.52
C LEU A 519 -1.18 2.67 -30.84
N GLN A 520 -1.25 4.00 -30.76
CA GLN A 520 -1.40 4.89 -31.91
C GLN A 520 -0.06 5.38 -32.47
N THR A 521 0.91 5.72 -31.60
CA THR A 521 2.12 6.44 -32.00
C THR A 521 3.39 5.60 -32.16
N GLU A 522 3.35 4.30 -31.84
CA GLU A 522 4.47 3.41 -32.16
C GLU A 522 4.37 2.92 -33.62
N ASP A 523 5.35 3.28 -34.46
CA ASP A 523 5.48 2.76 -35.82
C ASP A 523 5.91 1.29 -35.78
N MET A 524 5.14 0.43 -36.44
CA MET A 524 5.39 -1.01 -36.46
C MET A 524 6.34 -1.45 -37.57
N GLY A 525 6.74 -0.54 -38.45
CA GLY A 525 7.53 -0.86 -39.64
C GLY A 525 6.73 -1.70 -40.65
N GLU A 526 7.41 -2.18 -41.69
CA GLU A 526 6.83 -3.10 -42.69
C GLU A 526 5.53 -2.62 -43.37
N GLY A 527 5.31 -1.30 -43.42
CA GLY A 527 4.08 -0.71 -43.99
C GLY A 527 2.87 -0.74 -43.04
N LEU A 528 3.07 -1.10 -41.77
CA LEU A 528 2.10 -1.00 -40.70
C LEU A 528 2.32 0.29 -39.90
N PRO A 529 1.39 1.25 -39.95
CA PRO A 529 1.59 2.54 -39.31
C PRO A 529 1.56 2.49 -37.78
N ASN A 530 0.90 1.50 -37.17
CA ASN A 530 0.73 1.44 -35.71
C ASN A 530 0.23 0.06 -35.22
N ARG A 531 0.03 -0.08 -33.89
CA ARG A 531 -0.44 -1.33 -33.25
C ARG A 531 -1.84 -1.71 -33.69
N TYR A 532 -2.74 -0.77 -33.96
CA TYR A 532 -4.08 -1.07 -34.47
C TYR A 532 -4.02 -1.78 -35.83
N ALA A 533 -3.26 -1.23 -36.78
CA ALA A 533 -3.09 -1.83 -38.10
C ALA A 533 -2.44 -3.22 -38.00
N LYS A 534 -1.45 -3.38 -37.12
CA LYS A 534 -0.83 -4.68 -36.86
C LYS A 534 -1.84 -5.68 -36.31
N ALA A 535 -2.62 -5.31 -35.29
CA ALA A 535 -3.62 -6.17 -34.67
C ALA A 535 -4.77 -6.53 -35.63
N TRP A 536 -5.20 -5.59 -36.48
CA TRP A 536 -6.21 -5.89 -37.50
C TRP A 536 -5.71 -6.88 -38.55
N ARG A 537 -4.42 -6.83 -38.90
CA ARG A 537 -3.80 -7.84 -39.77
C ARG A 537 -3.71 -9.20 -39.07
N ASP A 538 -3.08 -9.21 -37.89
CA ASP A 538 -2.65 -10.45 -37.22
C ASP A 538 -3.82 -11.22 -36.60
N ILE A 539 -4.90 -10.53 -36.23
CA ILE A 539 -6.07 -11.14 -35.59
C ILE A 539 -7.29 -11.09 -36.50
N LEU A 540 -7.75 -9.88 -36.88
CA LEU A 540 -9.03 -9.72 -37.61
C LEU A 540 -8.98 -10.36 -39.02
N ALA A 541 -8.03 -9.94 -39.85
CA ALA A 541 -7.93 -10.40 -41.22
C ALA A 541 -7.46 -11.86 -41.29
N ALA A 542 -6.57 -12.28 -40.38
CA ALA A 542 -6.11 -13.66 -40.28
C ALA A 542 -7.18 -14.62 -39.70
N GLY A 543 -8.19 -14.11 -38.98
CA GLY A 543 -9.14 -14.92 -38.23
C GLY A 543 -8.49 -15.70 -37.09
N ALA A 544 -7.38 -15.21 -36.54
CA ALA A 544 -6.57 -15.93 -35.56
C ALA A 544 -7.20 -15.89 -34.16
N PRO A 545 -6.99 -16.93 -33.33
CA PRO A 545 -7.35 -16.86 -31.91
C PRO A 545 -6.58 -15.76 -31.19
N HIS A 546 -7.28 -14.94 -30.39
CA HIS A 546 -6.66 -13.84 -29.62
C HIS A 546 -5.48 -14.32 -28.77
N SER A 547 -5.66 -15.47 -28.11
CA SER A 547 -4.69 -16.02 -27.19
C SER A 547 -3.33 -16.33 -27.82
N THR A 548 -3.29 -16.56 -29.13
CA THR A 548 -2.07 -16.91 -29.88
C THR A 548 -1.29 -15.72 -30.42
N GLU A 549 -1.82 -14.49 -30.31
CA GLU A 549 -1.06 -13.29 -30.64
C GLU A 549 0.15 -13.14 -29.69
N GLY A 550 1.35 -13.00 -30.26
CA GLY A 550 2.59 -12.90 -29.50
C GLY A 550 2.85 -11.50 -28.94
N ASP A 551 2.24 -10.49 -29.55
CA ASP A 551 2.43 -9.10 -29.22
C ASP A 551 1.40 -8.60 -28.21
N VAL A 552 1.88 -8.28 -27.00
CA VAL A 552 1.04 -7.85 -25.88
C VAL A 552 0.23 -6.58 -26.20
N PHE A 553 0.75 -5.69 -27.03
CA PHE A 553 0.06 -4.46 -27.43
C PHE A 553 -0.99 -4.73 -28.50
N CYS A 554 -0.75 -5.66 -29.42
CA CYS A 554 -1.81 -6.11 -30.34
C CYS A 554 -2.95 -6.79 -29.57
N LYS A 555 -2.63 -7.60 -28.55
CA LYS A 555 -3.63 -8.20 -27.65
C LYS A 555 -4.43 -7.16 -26.87
N LEU A 556 -3.81 -6.03 -26.50
CA LEU A 556 -4.45 -4.94 -25.76
C LEU A 556 -5.51 -4.19 -26.59
N VAL A 557 -5.35 -4.12 -27.92
CA VAL A 557 -6.24 -3.36 -28.82
C VAL A 557 -7.73 -3.58 -28.54
N PRO A 558 -8.28 -4.81 -28.56
CA PRO A 558 -9.71 -5.02 -28.29
C PRO A 558 -10.16 -4.53 -26.92
N PHE A 559 -9.32 -4.60 -25.89
CA PHE A 559 -9.65 -4.07 -24.57
C PHE A 559 -9.72 -2.54 -24.62
N TRP A 560 -8.69 -1.89 -25.16
CA TRP A 560 -8.66 -0.44 -25.23
C TRP A 560 -9.77 0.14 -26.12
N GLN A 561 -10.14 -0.53 -27.21
CA GLN A 561 -11.27 -0.13 -28.05
C GLN A 561 -12.61 -0.07 -27.30
N LEU A 562 -12.82 -0.97 -26.33
CA LEU A 562 -14.00 -0.92 -25.47
C LEU A 562 -13.98 0.33 -24.58
N GLN A 563 -12.82 0.73 -24.04
CA GLN A 563 -12.68 1.99 -23.31
C GLN A 563 -12.93 3.20 -24.23
N LEU A 564 -12.37 3.21 -25.44
CA LEU A 564 -12.57 4.30 -26.38
C LEU A 564 -14.05 4.47 -26.74
N TYR A 565 -14.76 3.39 -27.02
CA TYR A 565 -16.16 3.47 -27.43
C TYR A 565 -17.11 3.68 -26.25
N PHE A 566 -17.15 2.75 -25.29
CA PHE A 566 -18.09 2.87 -24.17
C PHE A 566 -17.68 3.98 -23.21
N GLY A 567 -16.39 4.03 -22.87
CA GLY A 567 -15.85 5.03 -21.95
C GLY A 567 -15.91 6.45 -22.52
N GLU A 568 -15.22 6.71 -23.62
CA GLU A 568 -15.08 8.08 -24.15
C GLU A 568 -16.21 8.52 -25.09
N VAL A 569 -16.57 7.71 -26.09
CA VAL A 569 -17.60 8.09 -27.08
C VAL A 569 -18.97 8.17 -26.43
N LEU A 570 -19.33 7.18 -25.62
CA LEU A 570 -20.64 7.12 -24.92
C LEU A 570 -20.62 7.74 -23.51
N GLY A 571 -19.46 8.21 -23.04
CA GLY A 571 -19.33 8.89 -21.75
C GLY A 571 -19.48 7.97 -20.53
N GLN A 572 -19.27 6.66 -20.68
CA GLN A 572 -19.37 5.68 -19.60
C GLN A 572 -18.00 5.38 -18.97
N THR A 573 -17.31 6.42 -18.51
CA THR A 573 -16.00 6.30 -17.85
C THR A 573 -15.96 7.10 -16.54
N PRO A 574 -15.20 6.66 -15.51
CA PRO A 574 -15.12 7.36 -14.24
C PRO A 574 -14.70 8.83 -14.33
N GLU A 575 -13.88 9.17 -15.33
CA GLU A 575 -13.44 10.56 -15.54
C GLU A 575 -14.61 11.49 -15.91
N LEU A 576 -15.62 10.99 -16.62
CA LEU A 576 -16.74 11.79 -17.13
C LEU A 576 -18.00 11.68 -16.27
N ARG A 577 -18.03 10.75 -15.31
CA ARG A 577 -19.22 10.46 -14.49
C ARG A 577 -19.03 10.91 -13.06
N GLU A 578 -20.05 11.60 -12.52
CA GLU A 578 -20.06 12.07 -11.12
C GLU A 578 -19.98 10.91 -10.12
N ASP A 579 -20.62 9.77 -10.44
CA ASP A 579 -20.64 8.58 -9.59
C ASP A 579 -19.40 7.68 -9.73
N LYS A 580 -18.41 8.10 -10.52
CA LYS A 580 -17.18 7.33 -10.83
C LYS A 580 -17.45 5.91 -11.37
N GLY A 581 -18.64 5.66 -11.92
CA GLY A 581 -19.01 4.40 -12.56
C GLY A 581 -18.67 4.38 -14.06
N GLY A 582 -19.15 3.37 -14.77
CA GLY A 582 -18.95 3.24 -16.21
C GLY A 582 -18.64 1.81 -16.65
N PHE A 583 -18.24 1.66 -17.91
CA PHE A 583 -18.02 0.36 -18.54
C PHE A 583 -16.99 -0.50 -17.78
N TYR A 584 -15.75 -0.02 -17.65
CA TYR A 584 -14.72 -0.78 -16.93
C TYR A 584 -15.01 -0.97 -15.44
N PRO A 585 -15.47 0.06 -14.68
CA PRO A 585 -15.92 -0.12 -13.30
C PRO A 585 -16.88 -1.30 -13.13
N ASP A 586 -17.87 -1.42 -14.02
CA ASP A 586 -18.87 -2.48 -13.98
C ASP A 586 -18.29 -3.84 -14.40
N VAL A 587 -17.36 -3.87 -15.37
CA VAL A 587 -16.59 -5.08 -15.74
C VAL A 587 -15.80 -5.61 -14.55
N PHE A 588 -15.02 -4.74 -13.88
CA PHE A 588 -14.21 -5.12 -12.72
C PHE A 588 -15.09 -5.63 -11.57
N GLU A 589 -16.21 -4.98 -11.28
CA GLU A 589 -17.12 -5.43 -10.23
C GLU A 589 -17.80 -6.76 -10.59
N TYR A 590 -18.18 -6.97 -11.85
CA TYR A 590 -18.71 -8.27 -12.29
C TYR A 590 -17.69 -9.39 -12.08
N VAL A 591 -16.43 -9.17 -12.45
CA VAL A 591 -15.35 -10.15 -12.22
C VAL A 591 -15.15 -10.40 -10.72
N ARG A 592 -15.20 -9.34 -9.90
CA ARG A 592 -15.01 -9.45 -8.45
C ARG A 592 -16.13 -10.22 -7.75
N THR A 593 -17.37 -10.07 -8.21
CA THR A 593 -18.57 -10.63 -7.57
C THR A 593 -19.07 -11.93 -8.20
N SER A 594 -18.56 -12.32 -9.36
CA SER A 594 -18.89 -13.60 -10.00
C SER A 594 -18.01 -14.75 -9.47
N PRO A 595 -18.51 -16.00 -9.54
CA PRO A 595 -17.71 -17.19 -9.22
C PRO A 595 -16.44 -17.27 -10.07
N ASP A 596 -15.35 -17.73 -9.44
CA ASP A 596 -14.08 -17.93 -10.13
C ASP A 596 -14.15 -19.12 -11.09
N LEU A 597 -13.64 -18.94 -12.30
CA LEU A 597 -13.56 -19.98 -13.32
C LEU A 597 -12.18 -20.65 -13.33
N GLY A 598 -12.16 -21.96 -13.53
CA GLY A 598 -10.98 -22.80 -13.30
C GLY A 598 -9.93 -22.76 -14.42
N THR A 599 -10.31 -22.38 -15.64
CA THR A 599 -9.40 -22.38 -16.80
C THR A 599 -9.31 -21.03 -17.51
N ALA A 600 -8.19 -20.77 -18.17
CA ALA A 600 -7.97 -19.52 -18.91
C ALA A 600 -8.95 -19.33 -20.08
N GLY A 601 -9.33 -20.42 -20.76
CA GLY A 601 -10.31 -20.36 -21.85
C GLY A 601 -11.72 -20.04 -21.36
N GLU A 602 -12.12 -20.59 -20.20
CA GLU A 602 -13.37 -20.21 -19.54
C GLU A 602 -13.36 -18.73 -19.15
N GLN A 603 -12.27 -18.23 -18.55
CA GLN A 603 -12.10 -16.82 -18.18
C GLN A 603 -12.17 -15.89 -19.39
N GLN A 604 -11.44 -16.18 -20.48
CA GLN A 604 -11.47 -15.39 -21.72
C GLN A 604 -12.88 -15.31 -22.32
N THR A 605 -13.58 -16.44 -22.37
CA THR A 605 -14.92 -16.49 -22.97
C THR A 605 -15.99 -15.89 -22.05
N GLU A 606 -15.82 -15.98 -20.74
CA GLU A 606 -16.70 -15.30 -19.77
C GLU A 606 -16.54 -13.77 -19.80
N PHE A 607 -15.35 -13.28 -20.14
CA PHE A 607 -15.10 -11.85 -20.35
C PHE A 607 -16.01 -11.26 -21.45
N VAL A 608 -16.35 -12.04 -22.48
CA VAL A 608 -17.31 -11.66 -23.54
C VAL A 608 -18.70 -11.38 -22.96
N LEU A 609 -19.19 -12.28 -22.10
CA LEU A 609 -20.47 -12.11 -21.43
C LEU A 609 -20.43 -10.92 -20.46
N THR A 610 -19.34 -10.79 -19.71
CA THR A 610 -19.13 -9.70 -18.75
C THR A 610 -19.17 -8.34 -19.44
N CYS A 611 -18.43 -8.17 -20.53
CA CYS A 611 -18.44 -6.94 -21.32
C CYS A 611 -19.82 -6.68 -21.95
N SER A 612 -20.54 -7.71 -22.39
CA SER A 612 -21.89 -7.54 -22.93
C SER A 612 -22.87 -7.02 -21.87
N LYS A 613 -22.79 -7.55 -20.64
CA LYS A 613 -23.58 -7.06 -19.50
C LYS A 613 -23.23 -5.63 -19.12
N ALA A 614 -21.94 -5.32 -18.97
CA ALA A 614 -21.47 -3.99 -18.55
C ALA A 614 -21.77 -2.90 -19.60
N SER A 615 -21.64 -3.23 -20.88
CA SER A 615 -21.94 -2.28 -21.97
C SER A 615 -23.44 -2.12 -22.26
N GLY A 616 -24.27 -3.08 -21.84
CA GLY A 616 -25.65 -3.19 -22.29
C GLY A 616 -25.79 -3.49 -23.79
N HIS A 617 -24.75 -4.04 -24.44
CA HIS A 617 -24.75 -4.38 -25.86
C HIS A 617 -24.35 -5.85 -26.08
N ASN A 618 -24.88 -6.46 -27.13
CA ASN A 618 -24.43 -7.77 -27.60
C ASN A 618 -23.09 -7.61 -28.33
N LEU A 619 -22.01 -8.05 -27.69
CA LEU A 619 -20.64 -7.93 -28.22
C LEU A 619 -20.13 -9.20 -28.93
N LEU A 620 -21.00 -10.16 -29.26
CA LEU A 620 -20.57 -11.42 -29.90
C LEU A 620 -19.83 -11.19 -31.22
N ASP A 621 -20.29 -10.25 -32.05
CA ASP A 621 -19.64 -9.93 -33.33
C ASP A 621 -18.24 -9.34 -33.13
N PHE A 622 -18.12 -8.38 -32.21
CA PHE A 622 -16.83 -7.76 -31.85
C PHE A 622 -15.82 -8.80 -31.36
N PHE A 623 -16.22 -9.65 -30.41
CA PHE A 623 -15.32 -10.66 -29.84
C PHE A 623 -15.06 -11.86 -30.77
N THR A 624 -15.95 -12.14 -31.72
CA THR A 624 -15.68 -13.11 -32.80
C THR A 624 -14.58 -12.58 -33.72
N LYS A 625 -14.68 -11.31 -34.16
CA LYS A 625 -13.66 -10.66 -35.00
C LYS A 625 -12.30 -10.59 -34.34
N TRP A 626 -12.27 -10.34 -33.03
CA TRP A 626 -11.05 -10.30 -32.23
C TRP A 626 -10.54 -11.67 -31.77
N GLY A 627 -11.15 -12.78 -32.21
CA GLY A 627 -10.62 -14.12 -31.97
C GLY A 627 -10.80 -14.66 -30.55
N PHE A 628 -11.64 -14.03 -29.71
CA PHE A 628 -11.97 -14.53 -28.37
C PHE A 628 -12.88 -15.77 -28.45
N LEU A 629 -13.67 -15.85 -29.52
CA LEU A 629 -14.63 -16.92 -29.81
C LEU A 629 -14.16 -17.77 -31.00
N THR A 630 -12.86 -18.05 -31.06
CA THR A 630 -12.23 -18.96 -32.03
C THR A 630 -11.69 -20.18 -31.28
N PRO A 631 -11.95 -21.42 -31.73
CA PRO A 631 -11.40 -22.60 -31.08
C PRO A 631 -9.88 -22.55 -31.03
N VAL A 632 -9.31 -22.94 -29.89
CA VAL A 632 -7.86 -23.01 -29.70
C VAL A 632 -7.54 -24.12 -28.72
N ASP A 633 -6.40 -24.77 -28.95
CA ASP A 633 -5.77 -25.66 -27.99
C ASP A 633 -4.25 -25.52 -28.14
N ALA A 634 -3.65 -24.63 -27.36
CA ALA A 634 -2.27 -24.20 -27.54
C ALA A 634 -1.51 -24.10 -26.21
N SER A 635 -0.19 -24.32 -26.26
CA SER A 635 0.70 -24.01 -25.13
C SER A 635 1.10 -22.55 -25.20
N ILE A 636 0.90 -21.80 -24.11
CA ILE A 636 1.24 -20.38 -23.99
C ILE A 636 2.24 -20.24 -22.87
N ASP A 637 3.36 -19.55 -23.13
CA ASP A 637 4.32 -19.15 -22.11
C ASP A 637 3.99 -17.74 -21.61
N ASP A 638 3.66 -17.63 -20.33
CA ASP A 638 3.29 -16.37 -19.67
C ASP A 638 3.80 -16.40 -18.22
N TYR A 639 5.12 -16.24 -18.09
CA TYR A 639 5.87 -16.49 -16.85
C TYR A 639 5.78 -17.95 -16.38
N GLY A 640 5.72 -18.87 -17.34
CA GLY A 640 5.45 -20.28 -17.15
C GLY A 640 4.54 -20.81 -18.25
N SER A 641 4.80 -22.05 -18.68
CA SER A 641 4.01 -22.69 -19.73
C SER A 641 2.69 -23.23 -19.19
N GLY A 642 1.57 -22.78 -19.76
CA GLY A 642 0.23 -23.30 -19.51
C GLY A 642 -0.49 -23.68 -20.81
N ARG A 643 -1.60 -24.42 -20.69
CA ARG A 643 -2.44 -24.79 -21.85
C ARG A 643 -3.67 -23.89 -21.93
N MET A 644 -3.87 -23.24 -23.06
CA MET A 644 -5.04 -22.43 -23.38
C MET A 644 -5.96 -23.21 -24.30
N THR A 645 -7.17 -23.51 -23.81
CA THR A 645 -8.16 -24.30 -24.55
C THR A 645 -9.51 -23.59 -24.57
N VAL A 646 -10.03 -23.32 -25.77
CA VAL A 646 -11.41 -22.86 -26.00
C VAL A 646 -12.04 -23.82 -27.02
N THR A 647 -13.14 -24.45 -26.64
CA THR A 647 -13.86 -25.41 -27.49
C THR A 647 -15.05 -24.76 -28.18
N GLU A 648 -15.51 -25.36 -29.28
CA GLU A 648 -16.75 -24.96 -29.95
C GLU A 648 -17.96 -25.00 -29.01
N SER A 649 -18.04 -26.01 -28.14
CA SER A 649 -19.14 -26.12 -27.16
C SER A 649 -19.15 -24.96 -26.17
N ARG A 650 -17.96 -24.51 -25.72
CA ARG A 650 -17.85 -23.36 -24.82
C ARG A 650 -18.22 -22.06 -25.52
N ILE A 651 -17.82 -21.91 -26.78
CA ILE A 651 -18.20 -20.76 -27.60
C ILE A 651 -19.72 -20.69 -27.75
N GLU A 652 -20.36 -21.81 -28.09
CA GLU A 652 -21.82 -21.88 -28.26
C GLU A 652 -22.58 -21.60 -26.95
N GLU A 653 -22.09 -22.13 -25.82
CA GLU A 653 -22.63 -21.81 -24.50
C GLU A 653 -22.63 -20.29 -24.24
N ILE A 654 -21.51 -19.63 -24.53
CA ILE A 654 -21.38 -18.17 -24.34
C ILE A 654 -22.25 -17.38 -25.32
N ARG A 655 -22.36 -17.83 -26.58
CA ARG A 655 -23.29 -17.22 -27.56
C ARG A 655 -24.72 -17.24 -27.04
N GLN A 656 -25.22 -18.41 -26.60
CA GLN A 656 -26.56 -18.54 -26.05
C GLN A 656 -26.78 -17.67 -24.81
N ARG A 657 -25.81 -17.62 -23.90
CA ARG A 657 -25.89 -16.80 -22.68
C ARG A 657 -25.92 -15.31 -22.98
N VAL A 658 -25.19 -14.83 -24.00
CA VAL A 658 -25.24 -13.41 -24.43
C VAL A 658 -26.54 -13.10 -25.18
N GLU A 659 -26.99 -13.97 -26.08
CA GLU A 659 -28.24 -13.79 -26.82
C GLU A 659 -29.46 -13.77 -25.89
N ALA A 660 -29.45 -14.59 -24.85
CA ALA A 660 -30.50 -14.62 -23.82
C ALA A 660 -30.65 -13.29 -23.06
N LEU A 661 -29.66 -12.40 -23.09
CA LEU A 661 -29.77 -11.06 -22.50
C LEU A 661 -30.65 -10.11 -23.33
N GLY A 662 -30.94 -10.43 -24.60
CA GLY A 662 -31.79 -9.60 -25.46
C GLY A 662 -31.21 -8.21 -25.79
N LEU A 663 -29.88 -8.05 -25.72
CA LEU A 663 -29.21 -6.76 -25.87
C LEU A 663 -29.09 -6.33 -27.35
N PRO A 664 -29.16 -5.02 -27.65
CA PRO A 664 -28.89 -4.51 -28.98
C PRO A 664 -27.43 -4.71 -29.37
N LYS A 665 -27.15 -4.85 -30.66
CA LYS A 665 -25.77 -4.81 -31.18
C LYS A 665 -25.28 -3.36 -31.25
N PRO A 666 -23.97 -3.10 -31.13
CA PRO A 666 -23.41 -1.80 -31.50
C PRO A 666 -23.81 -1.42 -32.93
N ASP A 667 -24.16 -0.15 -33.15
CA ASP A 667 -24.60 0.38 -34.44
C ASP A 667 -23.43 0.98 -35.27
N SER A 668 -22.21 0.66 -34.86
CA SER A 668 -20.93 1.20 -35.36
C SER A 668 -19.89 0.07 -35.43
N PRO A 669 -18.92 0.11 -36.36
CA PRO A 669 -17.86 -0.88 -36.46
C PRO A 669 -16.76 -0.58 -35.42
N ILE A 670 -17.06 -0.81 -34.15
CA ILE A 670 -16.20 -0.44 -33.03
C ILE A 670 -14.86 -1.21 -33.03
N GLU A 671 -14.74 -2.30 -33.78
CA GLU A 671 -13.47 -2.99 -34.04
C GLU A 671 -12.45 -2.12 -34.79
N TYR A 672 -12.87 -0.99 -35.36
CA TYR A 672 -12.00 -0.05 -36.06
C TYR A 672 -11.79 1.28 -35.33
N ILE A 673 -12.26 1.42 -34.08
CA ILE A 673 -12.00 2.63 -33.31
C ILE A 673 -10.51 2.69 -32.91
N THR A 674 -9.92 3.87 -33.03
CA THR A 674 -8.54 4.20 -32.64
C THR A 674 -8.53 5.52 -31.88
N ASP A 675 -7.43 5.81 -31.20
CA ASP A 675 -7.24 7.11 -30.55
C ASP A 675 -7.33 8.29 -31.54
N ASN A 676 -6.89 8.10 -32.79
CA ASN A 676 -6.99 9.12 -33.83
C ASN A 676 -8.41 9.34 -34.36
N ASN A 677 -9.26 8.30 -34.38
CA ASN A 677 -10.55 8.35 -35.07
C ASN A 677 -11.78 8.35 -34.15
N LYS A 678 -11.63 8.19 -32.82
CA LYS A 678 -12.73 8.12 -31.86
C LYS A 678 -13.74 9.27 -31.95
N GLY A 679 -13.28 10.47 -32.31
CA GLY A 679 -14.16 11.63 -32.54
C GLY A 679 -15.18 11.42 -33.68
N LEU A 680 -14.87 10.58 -34.68
CA LEU A 680 -15.79 10.23 -35.77
C LEU A 680 -16.92 9.32 -35.29
N PHE A 681 -16.70 8.47 -34.29
CA PHE A 681 -17.76 7.64 -33.69
C PHE A 681 -18.78 8.48 -32.91
N LYS A 682 -18.36 9.63 -32.38
CA LYS A 682 -19.25 10.59 -31.71
C LYS A 682 -20.07 11.44 -32.70
N THR A 683 -19.44 11.90 -33.77
CA THR A 683 -20.05 12.85 -34.72
C THR A 683 -20.73 12.17 -35.91
N ARG A 684 -20.32 10.94 -36.24
CA ARG A 684 -20.86 10.07 -37.29
C ARG A 684 -21.01 10.73 -38.69
N PRO A 685 -20.04 11.53 -39.17
CA PRO A 685 -20.16 12.16 -40.47
C PRO A 685 -20.01 11.13 -41.62
N GLU A 686 -20.56 11.46 -42.79
CA GLU A 686 -20.34 10.67 -44.00
C GLU A 686 -18.90 10.79 -44.51
N VAL A 687 -18.40 9.71 -45.12
CA VAL A 687 -17.10 9.69 -45.80
C VAL A 687 -17.09 10.71 -46.94
N ILE A 688 -16.02 11.51 -46.99
CA ILE A 688 -15.76 12.41 -48.12
C ILE A 688 -14.63 11.81 -48.94
N PRO A 689 -14.90 11.40 -50.20
CA PRO A 689 -13.90 10.81 -51.07
C PRO A 689 -12.73 11.75 -51.35
N GLY A 690 -11.54 11.16 -51.44
CA GLY A 690 -10.31 11.78 -51.92
C GLY A 690 -9.75 11.04 -53.12
N SER A 691 -8.45 11.16 -53.37
CA SER A 691 -7.76 10.42 -54.44
C SER A 691 -7.00 9.22 -53.90
N VAL A 692 -6.87 8.17 -54.70
CA VAL A 692 -6.05 6.98 -54.40
C VAL A 692 -4.99 6.78 -55.49
N SER A 693 -3.84 6.25 -55.10
CA SER A 693 -2.83 5.73 -56.01
C SER A 693 -2.24 4.45 -55.42
N VAL A 694 -1.96 3.47 -56.28
CA VAL A 694 -1.29 2.22 -55.89
C VAL A 694 0.00 2.11 -56.68
N SER A 695 1.13 2.02 -55.98
CA SER A 695 2.43 1.86 -56.61
C SER A 695 2.60 0.46 -57.21
N SER A 696 3.59 0.30 -58.10
CA SER A 696 3.97 -1.02 -58.63
C SER A 696 4.46 -1.99 -57.56
N SER A 697 4.88 -1.49 -56.39
CA SER A 697 5.26 -2.28 -55.21
C SER A 697 4.07 -2.67 -54.32
N GLY A 698 2.84 -2.26 -54.67
CA GLY A 698 1.63 -2.54 -53.90
C GLY A 698 1.39 -1.60 -52.71
N THR A 699 2.08 -0.46 -52.66
CA THR A 699 1.85 0.57 -51.64
C THR A 699 0.64 1.42 -52.04
N VAL A 700 -0.34 1.49 -51.16
CA VAL A 700 -1.56 2.29 -51.32
C VAL A 700 -1.32 3.66 -50.69
N THR A 701 -1.54 4.72 -51.46
CA THR A 701 -1.50 6.11 -50.98
C THR A 701 -2.83 6.78 -51.24
N LEU A 702 -3.52 7.16 -50.16
CA LEU A 702 -4.79 7.87 -50.16
C LEU A 702 -4.56 9.31 -49.74
N THR A 703 -5.05 10.28 -50.52
CA THR A 703 -4.89 11.71 -50.25
C THR A 703 -6.25 12.39 -50.15
N ASP A 704 -6.41 13.23 -49.13
CA ASP A 704 -7.58 14.07 -48.85
C ASP A 704 -8.91 13.32 -48.59
N TRP A 705 -8.85 12.02 -48.30
CA TRP A 705 -9.99 11.27 -47.77
C TRP A 705 -10.31 11.74 -46.34
N LYS A 706 -11.58 12.09 -46.08
CA LYS A 706 -12.05 12.54 -44.75
C LYS A 706 -13.14 11.63 -44.20
N ASN A 707 -13.29 11.64 -42.88
CA ASN A 707 -14.31 10.91 -42.13
C ASN A 707 -14.25 9.38 -42.31
N VAL A 708 -13.06 8.87 -42.64
CA VAL A 708 -12.79 7.43 -42.76
C VAL A 708 -12.25 6.92 -41.43
N VAL A 709 -12.83 5.84 -40.90
CA VAL A 709 -12.31 5.17 -39.69
C VAL A 709 -11.25 4.13 -40.03
N VAL A 710 -11.40 3.42 -41.17
CA VAL A 710 -10.41 2.47 -41.68
C VAL A 710 -10.57 2.30 -43.19
N PHE A 711 -9.49 1.89 -43.87
CA PHE A 711 -9.54 1.34 -45.22
C PHE A 711 -9.43 -0.17 -45.18
N GLU A 712 -10.41 -0.86 -45.75
CA GLU A 712 -10.43 -2.33 -45.88
C GLU A 712 -9.98 -2.72 -47.29
N VAL A 713 -9.01 -3.62 -47.40
CA VAL A 713 -8.69 -4.36 -48.62
C VAL A 713 -9.46 -5.67 -48.57
N ARG A 714 -10.30 -5.92 -49.58
CA ARG A 714 -11.13 -7.12 -49.66
C ARG A 714 -10.84 -7.91 -50.91
N ASP A 715 -10.92 -9.24 -50.80
CA ASP A 715 -10.80 -10.13 -51.95
C ASP A 715 -12.06 -10.14 -52.83
N ALA A 716 -12.04 -10.93 -53.90
CA ALA A 716 -13.14 -11.04 -54.85
C ALA A 716 -14.43 -11.62 -54.23
N ASP A 717 -14.30 -12.41 -53.17
CA ASP A 717 -15.42 -13.01 -52.43
C ASP A 717 -15.90 -12.10 -51.28
N GLY A 718 -15.26 -10.95 -51.10
CA GLY A 718 -15.58 -9.97 -50.07
C GLY A 718 -14.91 -10.23 -48.72
N GLY A 719 -14.02 -11.22 -48.62
CA GLY A 719 -13.21 -11.52 -47.44
C GLY A 719 -12.26 -10.37 -47.10
N LEU A 720 -12.05 -10.10 -45.81
CA LEU A 720 -11.12 -9.07 -45.37
C LEU A 720 -9.68 -9.58 -45.49
N VAL A 721 -8.89 -8.96 -46.36
CA VAL A 721 -7.47 -9.30 -46.58
C VAL A 721 -6.57 -8.47 -45.67
N PHE A 722 -6.89 -7.18 -45.53
CA PHE A 722 -6.09 -6.25 -44.75
C PHE A 722 -6.93 -5.04 -44.35
N ALA A 723 -6.62 -4.45 -43.19
CA ALA A 723 -7.24 -3.20 -42.76
C ALA A 723 -6.16 -2.27 -42.18
N SER A 724 -6.24 -0.99 -42.54
CA SER A 724 -5.34 0.03 -42.00
C SER A 724 -5.96 1.42 -42.12
N GLU A 725 -5.71 2.29 -41.14
CA GLU A 725 -5.99 3.72 -41.28
C GLU A 725 -4.89 4.45 -42.06
N GLY A 726 -3.72 3.80 -42.24
CA GLY A 726 -2.56 4.32 -42.97
C GLY A 726 -1.89 5.53 -42.32
N LYS A 727 -2.09 5.76 -41.03
CA LYS A 727 -1.66 6.99 -40.33
C LYS A 727 -1.09 6.68 -38.95
N LEU A 728 0.10 7.20 -38.67
CA LEU A 728 0.66 7.23 -37.32
C LEU A 728 0.05 8.39 -36.49
N ALA A 729 -0.11 9.54 -37.14
CA ALA A 729 -0.72 10.75 -36.58
C ALA A 729 -1.73 11.34 -37.57
N PRO A 730 -2.65 12.22 -37.11
CA PRO A 730 -3.61 12.88 -37.99
C PRO A 730 -2.95 13.52 -39.21
N SER A 731 -3.37 13.08 -40.40
CA SER A 731 -2.76 13.44 -41.68
C SER A 731 -3.82 13.45 -42.79
N SER A 732 -3.63 14.31 -43.80
CA SER A 732 -4.43 14.27 -45.04
C SER A 732 -4.02 13.13 -45.97
N LYS A 733 -2.86 12.50 -45.71
CA LYS A 733 -2.38 11.33 -46.44
C LYS A 733 -2.40 10.09 -45.56
N ALA A 734 -2.99 9.01 -46.06
CA ALA A 734 -2.89 7.67 -45.49
C ALA A 734 -2.04 6.80 -46.42
N VAL A 735 -1.07 6.08 -45.86
CA VAL A 735 -0.15 5.21 -46.60
C VAL A 735 -0.01 3.88 -45.88
N PHE A 736 -0.16 2.79 -46.62
CA PHE A 736 0.11 1.43 -46.13
C PHE A 736 0.45 0.51 -47.29
N SER A 737 1.06 -0.63 -46.99
CA SER A 737 1.36 -1.69 -47.96
C SER A 737 0.53 -2.93 -47.64
N VAL A 738 -0.07 -3.54 -48.67
CA VAL A 738 -0.82 -4.79 -48.49
C VAL A 738 0.19 -5.94 -48.32
N PRO A 739 0.12 -6.73 -47.23
CA PRO A 739 0.98 -7.90 -47.06
C PRO A 739 0.83 -8.87 -48.25
N GLY A 740 1.96 -9.31 -48.83
CA GLY A 740 1.96 -10.14 -50.03
C GLY A 740 1.77 -9.38 -51.36
N GLY A 741 1.60 -8.05 -51.30
CA GLY A 741 1.47 -7.17 -52.47
C GLY A 741 0.02 -6.94 -52.91
N TRP A 742 -0.16 -5.99 -53.84
CA TRP A 742 -1.48 -5.65 -54.38
C TRP A 742 -1.91 -6.64 -55.46
N ASN A 743 -3.09 -7.24 -55.31
CA ASN A 743 -3.74 -8.04 -56.34
C ASN A 743 -4.80 -7.19 -57.08
N PRO A 744 -4.81 -7.14 -58.42
CA PRO A 744 -5.84 -6.43 -59.19
C PRO A 744 -7.29 -6.87 -58.92
N SER A 745 -7.52 -8.07 -58.35
CA SER A 745 -8.85 -8.51 -57.94
C SER A 745 -9.32 -7.90 -56.61
N TYR A 746 -8.43 -7.26 -55.86
CA TYR A 746 -8.77 -6.64 -54.58
C TYR A 746 -9.62 -5.38 -54.78
N ARG A 747 -10.57 -5.19 -53.87
CA ARG A 747 -11.34 -3.94 -53.73
C ARG A 747 -10.88 -3.18 -52.50
N LEU A 748 -10.74 -1.88 -52.65
CA LEU A 748 -10.43 -0.98 -51.54
C LEU A 748 -11.70 -0.29 -51.10
N MET A 749 -12.04 -0.39 -49.81
CA MET A 749 -13.26 0.20 -49.25
C MET A 749 -12.90 1.18 -48.14
N ALA A 750 -13.43 2.39 -48.19
CA ALA A 750 -13.38 3.36 -47.10
C ALA A 750 -14.57 3.14 -46.18
N VAL A 751 -14.33 2.90 -44.91
CA VAL A 751 -15.37 2.64 -43.92
C VAL A 751 -15.64 3.91 -43.12
N SER A 752 -16.91 4.29 -42.98
CA SER A 752 -17.35 5.36 -42.08
C SER A 752 -17.62 4.84 -40.67
N ALA A 753 -17.76 5.74 -39.69
CA ALA A 753 -18.12 5.40 -38.32
C ALA A 753 -19.52 4.76 -38.17
N THR A 754 -20.39 4.87 -39.20
CA THR A 754 -21.69 4.17 -39.23
C THR A 754 -21.60 2.76 -39.83
N GLY A 755 -20.41 2.35 -40.29
CA GLY A 755 -20.21 1.08 -40.97
C GLY A 755 -20.56 1.10 -42.45
N LYS A 756 -20.99 2.24 -43.04
CA LYS A 756 -21.14 2.37 -44.49
C LYS A 756 -19.78 2.26 -45.16
N ARG A 757 -19.66 1.34 -46.13
CA ARG A 757 -18.50 1.18 -47.00
C ARG A 757 -18.69 2.01 -48.27
N THR A 758 -17.69 2.80 -48.64
CA THR A 758 -17.61 3.54 -49.90
C THR A 758 -16.51 2.90 -50.73
N ASP A 759 -16.81 2.55 -51.98
CA ASP A 759 -15.82 1.99 -52.88
C ASP A 759 -14.76 3.06 -53.19
N VAL A 760 -13.49 2.71 -52.99
CA VAL A 760 -12.31 3.55 -53.22
C VAL A 760 -11.57 3.13 -54.48
N THR A 761 -11.84 1.92 -54.98
CA THR A 761 -10.97 1.17 -55.88
C THR A 761 -10.40 2.06 -57.00
N PRO A 762 -9.07 2.01 -57.24
CA PRO A 762 -8.36 2.86 -58.20
C PRO A 762 -8.92 2.92 -59.62
#